data_AF-A0A813DHW2-F1
#
_entry.id   AF-A0A813DHW2-F1
#
_cell.length_a   1.000
_cell.length_b   1.000
_cell.length_c   1.000
_cell.angle_alpha   90.00
_cell.angle_beta   90.00
_cell.angle_gamma   90.00
#
_symmetry.space_group_name_H-M   'P 1'
#
loop_
_entity.id
_entity.type
_entity.pdbx_description
1 polymer ?
#
loop_
_entity_poly.entity_id
_entity_poly.type
_entity_poly.pdbx_seq_one_letter_code
_entity_poly.pdbx_strand_id
1 'polypeptide(L)'
;MAESISASQIIITLQVDEGAKVWCAAWDADPGLTAVNYETTIKGKYADCADNKGRQCGSFWVYDLDDLEDTTSDSMTTKAEYDSSTAWKYNQDVDIIVSNLVEEKDYPYIYCYAEDDEEDGVGDNPNKMMFDDVANAGPSNVHTIKTGIGTVQTLDESPPTFTKLAMLDPTASNDRIIVTFSLNEAGTTYCRVTRSDSGETTLRINRILTANFYASVATPSDVASITITKLETTDTQALYEASQYDVYCWALDAAVNTQLQPRPNYMTQDYLDTAVGTDGSHAASSPSGGKTTKVWVKDMTPPTIIYVSSEALLEDTIQITLQLNEPGTVWCQPALPGVDAANVDVADIDATTYKAWIKGRSGLATFMQYVHNAYTNVDVEVNMLESQAGTAAASLQKETPYNLFCFAQDDWDIEAVNAAALSINFNYLAANVGGPNEILFAAASSFKTAIGQVTTLDLTPPVITISGIVSTETTVTVTLSLDETGTAWCQAVRTGFDVPTILEILDSNFYSVYTHNAMSPPPIMVSIIGYDRPRNSDNSYVTPLVLGTDYDVYCYADDDLCVGCKVTNGVSFATVTASQQFIRTLDLTSPQMRYIAAESIAHDKIIITLQVDEGVKVWCAAWDTDPLLDSAAGATDYRTMIKGKQADCEDNLGNQCGSFYVYDLDDIEDGSADGVSNKAQYDATKWKFNQDVDIIVKNLVEENDYPYIYCYAEDDEAAPNEMIWDAAANAGPRNVHTMGTEIGTVQTLDESPPIFTKLAMWIAAHVTSQGSLQDRNRSPTSGRWRAGLVTNSVAGTHAQVNRLLQEAAGHFSSQDRVSEPGFTGKTPQTMDIVVKLLLEAHKLEPFRVDLLISAANARIYCGHLEAAVAIFKSALLISPEDLDASSYLAIWTLVSGDAEEARRYLYLLRVIICVCSCRCICVCYVHVCC
;
A
#
# COMPACT_ATOMS: atom_id res chain seq x y z
N MET A 1 -12.71 -47.91 72.01
CA MET A 1 -12.12 -47.38 70.76
C MET A 1 -11.73 -45.93 70.98
N ALA A 2 -10.77 -45.39 70.23
CA ALA A 2 -10.56 -43.95 70.16
C ALA A 2 -10.18 -43.53 68.74
N GLU A 3 -10.56 -42.31 68.34
CA GLU A 3 -10.18 -41.69 67.08
C GLU A 3 -10.16 -40.16 67.21
N SER A 4 -9.39 -39.45 66.38
CA SER A 4 -9.42 -37.98 66.36
C SER A 4 -10.55 -37.47 65.48
N ILE A 5 -11.22 -36.42 65.98
CA ILE A 5 -12.40 -35.81 65.34
C ILE A 5 -12.14 -34.37 64.88
N SER A 6 -11.06 -33.74 65.35
CA SER A 6 -10.60 -32.40 64.95
C SER A 6 -9.14 -32.22 65.37
N ALA A 7 -8.50 -31.12 64.93
CA ALA A 7 -7.11 -30.78 65.25
C ALA A 7 -6.80 -30.64 66.75
N SER A 8 -7.83 -30.53 67.61
CA SER A 8 -7.66 -30.37 69.06
C SER A 8 -8.47 -31.35 69.90
N GLN A 9 -9.09 -32.37 69.29
CA GLN A 9 -9.99 -33.30 69.98
C GLN A 9 -9.87 -34.77 69.54
N ILE A 10 -10.05 -35.66 70.52
CA ILE A 10 -10.12 -37.12 70.36
C ILE A 10 -11.40 -37.61 71.03
N ILE A 11 -12.17 -38.45 70.34
CA ILE A 11 -13.29 -39.19 70.91
C ILE A 11 -12.80 -40.57 71.40
N ILE A 12 -13.28 -41.00 72.56
CA ILE A 12 -12.99 -42.27 73.19
C ILE A 12 -14.33 -42.93 73.52
N THR A 13 -14.70 -43.96 72.76
CA THR A 13 -15.89 -44.77 73.03
C THR A 13 -15.51 -45.93 73.92
N LEU A 14 -16.11 -45.99 75.12
CA LEU A 14 -15.87 -47.03 76.13
C LEU A 14 -17.19 -47.59 76.65
N GLN A 15 -17.16 -48.78 77.23
CA GLN A 15 -18.30 -49.37 77.95
C GLN A 15 -17.90 -49.49 79.42
N VAL A 16 -18.84 -49.19 80.31
CA VAL A 16 -18.71 -49.46 81.75
C VAL A 16 -19.76 -50.51 82.10
N ASP A 17 -19.37 -51.54 82.84
CA ASP A 17 -20.18 -52.70 83.18
C ASP A 17 -21.07 -52.51 84.42
N GLU A 18 -20.75 -51.54 85.27
CA GLU A 18 -21.40 -51.18 86.55
C GLU A 18 -21.67 -49.64 86.59
N GLY A 19 -22.39 -49.15 87.61
CA GLY A 19 -22.65 -47.72 87.84
C GLY A 19 -21.35 -46.93 88.08
N ALA A 20 -21.13 -45.81 87.37
CA ALA A 20 -19.88 -45.05 87.54
C ALA A 20 -19.88 -43.61 87.01
N LYS A 21 -19.04 -42.78 87.63
CA LYS A 21 -18.47 -41.55 87.04
C LYS A 21 -17.24 -41.91 86.22
N VAL A 22 -17.09 -41.28 85.06
CA VAL A 22 -15.99 -41.52 84.12
C VAL A 22 -15.15 -40.27 83.91
N TRP A 23 -13.83 -40.46 83.85
CA TRP A 23 -12.84 -39.48 83.42
C TRP A 23 -11.90 -40.08 82.39
N CYS A 24 -11.57 -39.33 81.34
CA CYS A 24 -10.48 -39.65 80.42
C CYS A 24 -9.55 -38.45 80.24
N ALA A 25 -8.29 -38.71 79.94
CA ALA A 25 -7.29 -37.68 79.68
C ALA A 25 -6.17 -38.21 78.76
N ALA A 26 -5.60 -37.32 77.97
CA ALA A 26 -4.56 -37.63 76.99
C ALA A 26 -3.30 -36.79 77.21
N TRP A 27 -2.14 -37.40 77.02
CA TRP A 27 -0.83 -36.76 77.07
C TRP A 27 0.06 -37.23 75.91
N ASP A 28 0.93 -36.34 75.41
CA ASP A 28 1.88 -36.63 74.33
C ASP A 28 3.21 -37.21 74.83
N ALA A 29 3.54 -36.94 76.10
CA ALA A 29 4.61 -37.57 76.87
C ALA A 29 4.02 -38.32 78.08
N ASP A 30 4.80 -39.21 78.68
CA ASP A 30 4.35 -39.97 79.86
C ASP A 30 4.10 -39.02 81.06
N PRO A 31 2.86 -38.94 81.59
CA PRO A 31 2.55 -38.11 82.76
C PRO A 31 3.07 -38.70 84.09
N GLY A 32 3.72 -39.87 84.08
CA GLY A 32 4.30 -40.50 85.26
C GLY A 32 3.24 -41.06 86.20
N LEU A 33 2.26 -41.80 85.67
CA LEU A 33 1.23 -42.43 86.50
C LEU A 33 1.81 -43.63 87.27
N THR A 34 1.36 -43.75 88.51
CA THR A 34 1.68 -44.81 89.47
C THR A 34 0.42 -45.10 90.29
N ALA A 35 0.39 -46.23 91.00
CA ALA A 35 -0.68 -46.59 91.93
C ALA A 35 -0.96 -45.56 93.05
N VAL A 36 -0.13 -44.52 93.22
CA VAL A 36 -0.27 -43.48 94.26
C VAL A 36 -0.84 -42.16 93.72
N ASN A 37 -0.71 -41.85 92.41
CA ASN A 37 -1.09 -40.54 91.84
C ASN A 37 -2.08 -40.60 90.67
N TYR A 38 -2.32 -41.77 90.06
CA TYR A 38 -3.13 -41.90 88.85
C TYR A 38 -4.53 -41.24 88.95
N GLU A 39 -5.28 -41.51 90.03
CA GLU A 39 -6.61 -40.93 90.29
C GLU A 39 -6.56 -39.40 90.25
N THR A 40 -5.66 -38.79 91.05
CA THR A 40 -5.56 -37.33 91.15
C THR A 40 -5.08 -36.70 89.84
N THR A 41 -4.16 -37.34 89.12
CA THR A 41 -3.65 -36.83 87.83
C THR A 41 -4.70 -36.91 86.72
N ILE A 42 -5.50 -37.98 86.65
CA ILE A 42 -6.58 -38.11 85.65
C ILE A 42 -7.75 -37.21 85.99
N LYS A 43 -8.24 -37.21 87.25
CA LYS A 43 -9.30 -36.28 87.68
C LYS A 43 -8.89 -34.82 87.57
N GLY A 44 -7.61 -34.50 87.74
CA GLY A 44 -7.07 -33.15 87.51
C GLY A 44 -7.25 -32.62 86.08
N LYS A 45 -7.60 -33.48 85.12
CA LYS A 45 -7.90 -33.14 83.73
C LYS A 45 -9.39 -33.11 83.38
N TYR A 46 -10.30 -33.16 84.37
CA TYR A 46 -11.76 -33.15 84.14
C TYR A 46 -12.27 -31.99 83.25
N ALA A 47 -11.60 -30.84 83.26
CA ALA A 47 -11.98 -29.67 82.46
C ALA A 47 -11.67 -29.82 80.96
N ASP A 48 -10.75 -30.73 80.59
CA ASP A 48 -10.38 -31.05 79.21
C ASP A 48 -11.22 -32.22 78.65
N CYS A 49 -12.25 -32.68 79.37
CA CYS A 49 -12.97 -33.92 79.11
C CYS A 49 -14.48 -33.71 79.28
N ALA A 50 -15.29 -34.13 78.29
CA ALA A 50 -16.75 -34.12 78.37
C ALA A 50 -17.35 -35.31 77.61
N ASP A 51 -18.60 -35.67 77.90
CA ASP A 51 -19.34 -36.64 77.06
C ASP A 51 -19.84 -36.01 75.74
N ASN A 52 -20.35 -36.82 74.81
CA ASN A 52 -20.94 -36.35 73.55
C ASN A 52 -22.20 -35.45 73.71
N LYS A 53 -22.63 -35.16 74.95
CA LYS A 53 -23.75 -34.29 75.34
C LYS A 53 -23.26 -33.00 76.01
N GLY A 54 -21.93 -32.78 76.09
CA GLY A 54 -21.29 -31.60 76.65
C GLY A 54 -21.21 -31.56 78.18
N ARG A 55 -21.46 -32.69 78.87
CA ARG A 55 -21.36 -32.81 80.33
C ARG A 55 -19.92 -33.13 80.71
N GLN A 56 -19.33 -32.37 81.63
CA GLN A 56 -17.92 -32.55 82.02
C GLN A 56 -17.68 -33.90 82.69
N CYS A 57 -16.51 -34.47 82.48
CA CYS A 57 -16.13 -35.75 83.08
C CYS A 57 -16.14 -35.70 84.61
N GLY A 58 -16.69 -36.75 85.24
CA GLY A 58 -17.03 -36.77 86.67
C GLY A 58 -18.25 -35.94 87.08
N SER A 59 -18.87 -35.17 86.19
CA SER A 59 -20.12 -34.42 86.44
C SER A 59 -21.37 -35.14 85.92
N PHE A 60 -21.23 -36.36 85.43
CA PHE A 60 -22.33 -37.23 84.99
C PHE A 60 -22.05 -38.68 85.42
N TRP A 61 -23.13 -39.45 85.51
CA TRP A 61 -23.14 -40.87 85.78
C TRP A 61 -23.42 -41.70 84.52
N VAL A 62 -22.85 -42.90 84.48
CA VAL A 62 -23.36 -44.09 83.80
C VAL A 62 -24.14 -44.88 84.84
N TYR A 63 -25.38 -45.27 84.53
CA TYR A 63 -26.31 -45.88 85.50
C TYR A 63 -26.60 -47.37 85.21
N ASP A 64 -26.68 -48.22 86.24
CA ASP A 64 -26.99 -49.66 86.16
C ASP A 64 -28.44 -50.00 86.58
N LEU A 65 -28.69 -51.02 87.40
CA LEU A 65 -30.03 -51.35 87.92
C LEU A 65 -30.11 -51.25 89.44
N ASP A 66 -29.00 -50.96 90.08
CA ASP A 66 -28.70 -51.08 91.50
C ASP A 66 -28.81 -49.68 92.13
N ASP A 67 -28.47 -48.63 91.35
CA ASP A 67 -28.93 -47.22 91.42
C ASP A 67 -30.41 -47.01 91.79
N LEU A 68 -31.26 -48.03 91.64
CA LEU A 68 -32.70 -47.97 91.91
C LEU A 68 -33.10 -48.34 93.33
N GLU A 69 -32.21 -48.96 94.10
CA GLU A 69 -32.45 -49.30 95.50
C GLU A 69 -31.82 -48.28 96.47
N ASP A 70 -30.83 -47.51 96.00
CA ASP A 70 -30.05 -46.58 96.80
C ASP A 70 -30.64 -45.16 96.88
N THR A 71 -30.22 -44.36 97.88
CA THR A 71 -30.93 -43.11 98.22
C THR A 71 -30.06 -41.84 98.18
N THR A 72 -30.30 -41.03 97.14
CA THR A 72 -30.02 -39.57 97.05
C THR A 72 -28.61 -39.09 96.69
N SER A 73 -27.71 -39.96 96.22
CA SER A 73 -26.37 -39.55 95.75
C SER A 73 -26.34 -39.11 94.26
N ASP A 74 -27.14 -39.79 93.44
CA ASP A 74 -27.02 -39.84 91.98
C ASP A 74 -28.17 -39.10 91.25
N SER A 75 -29.38 -39.15 91.82
CA SER A 75 -30.69 -38.59 91.39
C SER A 75 -31.65 -39.51 90.62
N MET A 76 -31.40 -40.82 90.49
CA MET A 76 -32.40 -41.81 90.12
C MET A 76 -33.11 -42.31 91.38
N THR A 77 -34.44 -42.45 91.34
CA THR A 77 -35.20 -43.00 92.49
C THR A 77 -36.30 -43.96 92.07
N THR A 78 -36.49 -44.18 90.77
CA THR A 78 -37.52 -45.04 90.22
C THR A 78 -37.09 -45.67 88.90
N LYS A 79 -37.54 -46.91 88.64
CA LYS A 79 -37.35 -47.60 87.35
C LYS A 79 -37.86 -46.78 86.16
N ALA A 80 -38.84 -45.90 86.37
CA ALA A 80 -39.40 -45.02 85.35
C ALA A 80 -38.47 -43.85 85.00
N GLU A 81 -37.77 -43.26 85.98
CA GLU A 81 -36.74 -42.25 85.76
C GLU A 81 -35.56 -42.88 85.02
N TYR A 82 -35.07 -44.04 85.50
CA TYR A 82 -34.04 -44.80 84.79
C TYR A 82 -34.44 -45.14 83.35
N ASP A 83 -35.61 -45.73 83.10
CA ASP A 83 -36.04 -46.14 81.75
C ASP A 83 -36.27 -44.96 80.80
N SER A 84 -36.64 -43.78 81.32
CA SER A 84 -36.85 -42.57 80.52
C SER A 84 -35.65 -41.62 80.47
N SER A 85 -34.55 -41.93 81.17
CA SER A 85 -33.38 -41.06 81.22
C SER A 85 -32.68 -40.95 79.85
N THR A 86 -32.20 -39.75 79.53
CA THR A 86 -31.27 -39.50 78.41
C THR A 86 -29.80 -39.64 78.85
N ALA A 87 -29.56 -40.24 80.01
CA ALA A 87 -28.24 -40.47 80.57
C ALA A 87 -27.51 -41.62 79.85
N TRP A 88 -26.35 -41.99 80.38
CA TRP A 88 -25.64 -43.20 79.98
C TRP A 88 -26.09 -44.37 80.86
N LYS A 89 -26.02 -45.59 80.35
CA LYS A 89 -26.35 -46.80 81.11
C LYS A 89 -25.23 -47.83 80.98
N TYR A 90 -25.13 -48.70 81.98
CA TYR A 90 -24.20 -49.82 81.97
C TYR A 90 -24.30 -50.64 80.67
N ASN A 91 -23.16 -51.16 80.22
CA ASN A 91 -22.97 -51.88 78.96
C ASN A 91 -23.45 -51.13 77.69
N GLN A 92 -23.56 -49.80 77.73
CA GLN A 92 -23.71 -48.96 76.54
C GLN A 92 -22.39 -48.31 76.13
N ASP A 93 -22.27 -48.00 74.84
CA ASP A 93 -21.17 -47.21 74.29
C ASP A 93 -21.27 -45.75 74.78
N VAL A 94 -20.36 -45.38 75.68
CA VAL A 94 -20.20 -44.03 76.24
C VAL A 94 -19.09 -43.31 75.49
N ASP A 95 -19.46 -42.24 74.77
CA ASP A 95 -18.53 -41.39 74.04
C ASP A 95 -17.98 -40.27 74.93
N ILE A 96 -16.67 -40.27 75.15
CA ILE A 96 -15.92 -39.25 75.87
C ILE A 96 -15.04 -38.45 74.90
N ILE A 97 -15.25 -37.15 74.80
CA ILE A 97 -14.45 -36.23 74.00
C ILE A 97 -13.39 -35.58 74.89
N VAL A 98 -12.12 -35.87 74.63
CA VAL A 98 -10.96 -35.17 75.20
C VAL A 98 -10.60 -34.01 74.26
N SER A 99 -10.36 -32.83 74.83
CA SER A 99 -10.16 -31.56 74.13
C SER A 99 -8.86 -30.86 74.58
N ASN A 100 -8.61 -29.66 74.04
CA ASN A 100 -7.40 -28.86 74.31
C ASN A 100 -6.09 -29.57 73.93
N LEU A 101 -6.15 -30.40 72.88
CA LEU A 101 -5.00 -31.08 72.29
C LEU A 101 -4.32 -30.21 71.23
N VAL A 102 -3.10 -30.59 70.84
CA VAL A 102 -2.29 -29.93 69.79
C VAL A 102 -2.53 -30.65 68.46
N GLU A 103 -2.47 -29.92 67.35
CA GLU A 103 -2.63 -30.40 65.96
C GLU A 103 -1.47 -31.31 65.51
N GLU A 104 -1.73 -32.20 64.54
CA GLU A 104 -0.79 -33.17 63.93
C GLU A 104 -0.04 -34.09 64.93
N LYS A 105 -0.52 -34.22 66.17
CA LYS A 105 0.27 -34.67 67.32
C LYS A 105 -0.13 -36.06 67.80
N ASP A 106 0.85 -36.95 67.96
CA ASP A 106 0.68 -38.24 68.63
C ASP A 106 0.35 -38.09 70.11
N TYR A 107 -0.73 -38.74 70.55
CA TYR A 107 -1.10 -38.96 71.95
C TYR A 107 -1.00 -40.45 72.30
N PRO A 108 0.19 -40.96 72.68
CA PRO A 108 0.40 -42.36 73.06
C PRO A 108 0.04 -42.67 74.53
N TYR A 109 -0.37 -41.67 75.31
CA TYR A 109 -0.75 -41.80 76.72
C TYR A 109 -2.18 -41.32 76.96
N ILE A 110 -3.15 -42.13 76.52
CA ILE A 110 -4.58 -41.88 76.74
C ILE A 110 -5.07 -42.82 77.85
N TYR A 111 -5.45 -42.26 79.00
CA TYR A 111 -5.95 -43.01 80.15
C TYR A 111 -7.41 -42.67 80.43
N CYS A 112 -8.21 -43.68 80.77
CA CYS A 112 -9.54 -43.50 81.34
C CYS A 112 -9.60 -44.19 82.71
N TYR A 113 -10.37 -43.59 83.62
CA TYR A 113 -10.61 -44.02 85.00
C TYR A 113 -12.10 -43.89 85.28
N ALA A 114 -12.65 -44.87 86.00
CA ALA A 114 -14.00 -44.86 86.50
C ALA A 114 -14.00 -45.09 88.02
N GLU A 115 -14.99 -44.49 88.70
CA GLU A 115 -15.33 -44.83 90.08
C GLU A 115 -16.83 -44.84 90.29
N ASP A 116 -17.22 -45.73 91.17
CA ASP A 116 -18.55 -46.20 91.54
C ASP A 116 -18.81 -45.74 92.99
N ASP A 117 -20.01 -45.25 93.33
CA ASP A 117 -20.34 -44.82 94.70
C ASP A 117 -20.96 -45.89 95.61
N GLU A 118 -21.08 -47.15 95.17
CA GLU A 118 -21.41 -48.26 96.07
C GLU A 118 -20.36 -48.45 97.18
N GLU A 119 -20.85 -48.73 98.39
CA GLU A 119 -20.03 -49.15 99.53
C GLU A 119 -19.73 -50.65 99.37
N ASP A 120 -18.45 -51.07 99.46
CA ASP A 120 -17.97 -52.44 99.23
C ASP A 120 -18.47 -53.52 100.23
N GLY A 121 -19.48 -53.16 101.03
CA GLY A 121 -20.03 -53.92 102.15
C GLY A 121 -19.18 -53.88 103.41
N VAL A 122 -18.02 -53.19 103.42
CA VAL A 122 -17.07 -53.21 104.54
C VAL A 122 -16.37 -51.87 104.86
N GLY A 123 -16.56 -50.77 104.11
CA GLY A 123 -16.23 -49.42 104.62
C GLY A 123 -16.39 -48.22 103.68
N ASP A 124 -16.29 -47.02 104.27
CA ASP A 124 -16.70 -45.69 103.73
C ASP A 124 -15.96 -45.15 102.47
N ASN A 125 -15.62 -45.96 101.46
CA ASN A 125 -14.87 -45.52 100.27
C ASN A 125 -15.49 -46.02 98.96
N PRO A 126 -15.56 -45.17 97.91
CA PRO A 126 -15.95 -45.56 96.55
C PRO A 126 -15.14 -46.74 96.01
N ASN A 127 -15.80 -47.61 95.24
CA ASN A 127 -15.17 -48.63 94.42
C ASN A 127 -14.50 -47.98 93.19
N LYS A 128 -13.31 -48.48 92.79
CA LYS A 128 -12.38 -47.75 91.92
C LYS A 128 -11.61 -48.66 90.97
N MET A 129 -11.49 -48.22 89.71
CA MET A 129 -10.51 -48.79 88.79
C MET A 129 -9.08 -48.66 89.36
N MET A 130 -8.36 -49.76 89.43
CA MET A 130 -6.98 -49.78 89.94
C MET A 130 -5.96 -49.29 88.90
N PHE A 131 -4.72 -49.02 89.34
CA PHE A 131 -3.58 -48.83 88.46
C PHE A 131 -2.48 -49.84 88.79
N ASP A 132 -2.20 -50.73 87.84
CA ASP A 132 -1.12 -51.71 87.87
C ASP A 132 -0.44 -51.70 86.48
N ASP A 133 0.88 -51.49 86.44
CA ASP A 133 1.66 -51.45 85.20
C ASP A 133 2.06 -52.83 84.67
N VAL A 134 1.64 -53.91 85.35
CA VAL A 134 1.71 -55.28 84.85
C VAL A 134 0.72 -55.50 83.70
N ALA A 135 1.25 -55.99 82.57
CA ALA A 135 0.46 -56.30 81.39
C ALA A 135 -0.66 -57.32 81.68
N ASN A 136 -1.89 -56.97 81.25
CA ASN A 136 -3.12 -57.76 81.38
C ASN A 136 -3.70 -57.92 82.81
N ALA A 137 -3.55 -56.92 83.69
CA ALA A 137 -4.21 -56.88 85.01
C ALA A 137 -5.75 -56.64 84.95
N GLY A 138 -6.46 -57.19 83.96
CA GLY A 138 -7.92 -57.10 83.81
C GLY A 138 -8.45 -55.77 83.24
N PRO A 139 -9.76 -55.70 82.92
CA PRO A 139 -10.40 -54.48 82.39
C PRO A 139 -10.49 -53.36 83.44
N SER A 140 -10.68 -53.71 84.71
CA SER A 140 -10.76 -52.81 85.87
C SER A 140 -9.44 -52.08 86.20
N ASN A 141 -8.42 -52.18 85.33
CA ASN A 141 -7.12 -51.50 85.46
C ASN A 141 -6.96 -50.41 84.39
N VAL A 142 -6.70 -49.19 84.85
CA VAL A 142 -6.46 -47.98 84.05
C VAL A 142 -5.34 -48.17 83.02
N HIS A 143 -4.27 -48.92 83.35
CA HIS A 143 -3.17 -49.19 82.42
C HIS A 143 -3.56 -50.18 81.31
N THR A 144 -4.42 -51.17 81.61
CA THR A 144 -4.98 -52.07 80.59
C THR A 144 -5.80 -51.29 79.57
N ILE A 145 -6.69 -50.39 80.02
CA ILE A 145 -7.49 -49.54 79.14
C ILE A 145 -6.61 -48.67 78.24
N LYS A 146 -5.59 -48.00 78.80
CA LYS A 146 -4.61 -47.23 78.00
C LYS A 146 -3.92 -48.08 76.94
N THR A 147 -3.57 -49.32 77.26
CA THR A 147 -2.95 -50.26 76.32
C THR A 147 -3.91 -50.72 75.22
N GLY A 148 -5.20 -50.84 75.53
CA GLY A 148 -6.26 -51.15 74.57
C GLY A 148 -6.69 -49.96 73.69
N ILE A 149 -6.48 -48.72 74.14
CA ILE A 149 -6.67 -47.51 73.34
C ILE A 149 -5.49 -47.30 72.37
N GLY A 150 -4.25 -47.44 72.86
CA GLY A 150 -3.04 -47.24 72.05
C GLY A 150 -2.69 -45.78 71.83
N THR A 151 -2.17 -45.46 70.63
CA THR A 151 -1.82 -44.10 70.19
C THR A 151 -2.88 -43.58 69.23
N VAL A 152 -3.31 -42.34 69.41
CA VAL A 152 -4.11 -41.60 68.43
C VAL A 152 -3.38 -40.31 68.09
N GLN A 153 -3.20 -40.04 66.80
CA GLN A 153 -2.74 -38.73 66.31
C GLN A 153 -3.96 -37.81 66.17
N THR A 154 -3.84 -36.54 66.56
CA THR A 154 -4.84 -35.52 66.19
C THR A 154 -4.85 -35.29 64.69
N LEU A 155 -6.02 -34.90 64.14
CA LEU A 155 -6.10 -34.54 62.73
C LEU A 155 -5.24 -33.31 62.42
N ASP A 156 -4.84 -33.20 61.16
CA ASP A 156 -4.39 -31.95 60.55
C ASP A 156 -5.61 -31.27 59.90
N GLU A 157 -5.92 -30.04 60.30
CA GLU A 157 -6.97 -29.19 59.73
C GLU A 157 -6.40 -27.82 59.27
N SER A 158 -5.08 -27.64 59.32
CA SER A 158 -4.35 -26.44 58.94
C SER A 158 -3.81 -26.54 57.51
N PRO A 159 -3.87 -25.48 56.69
CA PRO A 159 -3.29 -25.49 55.36
C PRO A 159 -1.81 -25.07 55.36
N PRO A 160 -0.99 -25.58 54.43
CA PRO A 160 0.40 -25.19 54.34
C PRO A 160 0.62 -23.72 54.03
N THR A 161 1.75 -23.22 54.52
CA THR A 161 2.23 -21.85 54.41
C THR A 161 3.66 -21.84 53.88
N PHE A 162 3.99 -20.87 53.03
CA PHE A 162 5.34 -20.75 52.51
C PHE A 162 6.29 -20.24 53.61
N THR A 163 7.29 -21.04 53.97
CA THR A 163 8.45 -20.59 54.76
C THR A 163 9.49 -19.90 53.87
N LYS A 164 9.46 -20.20 52.57
CA LYS A 164 10.20 -19.52 51.50
C LYS A 164 9.39 -19.56 50.20
N LEU A 165 9.36 -18.46 49.46
CA LEU A 165 8.82 -18.38 48.10
C LEU A 165 9.60 -17.32 47.31
N ALA A 166 10.71 -17.74 46.69
CA ALA A 166 11.64 -16.85 46.00
C ALA A 166 11.89 -17.32 44.56
N MET A 167 11.84 -16.38 43.61
CA MET A 167 12.22 -16.67 42.22
C MET A 167 13.74 -16.71 42.10
N LEU A 168 14.26 -17.64 41.32
CA LEU A 168 15.65 -17.58 40.87
C LEU A 168 15.83 -16.32 39.99
N ASP A 169 17.04 -15.76 39.99
CA ASP A 169 17.39 -14.59 39.18
C ASP A 169 16.98 -14.80 37.71
N PRO A 170 16.01 -14.02 37.18
CA PRO A 170 15.50 -14.20 35.82
C PRO A 170 16.53 -13.87 34.74
N THR A 171 17.67 -13.25 35.09
CA THR A 171 18.73 -12.92 34.12
C THR A 171 19.55 -14.13 33.64
N ALA A 172 19.19 -15.34 34.09
CA ALA A 172 19.84 -16.60 33.74
C ALA A 172 19.20 -17.37 32.57
N SER A 173 18.03 -16.98 32.04
CA SER A 173 17.34 -17.66 30.93
C SER A 173 16.31 -16.77 30.24
N ASN A 174 16.10 -16.94 28.92
CA ASN A 174 15.10 -16.20 28.13
C ASN A 174 13.77 -16.96 27.91
N ASP A 175 13.67 -18.22 28.33
CA ASP A 175 12.53 -19.11 28.03
C ASP A 175 11.77 -19.63 29.26
N ARG A 176 12.17 -19.23 30.48
CA ARG A 176 11.63 -19.82 31.73
C ARG A 176 11.71 -18.90 32.95
N ILE A 177 10.76 -19.08 33.86
CA ILE A 177 10.82 -18.62 35.25
C ILE A 177 11.04 -19.83 36.15
N ILE A 178 11.97 -19.75 37.11
CA ILE A 178 12.22 -20.81 38.09
C ILE A 178 11.81 -20.32 39.48
N VAL A 179 10.75 -20.91 40.02
CA VAL A 179 10.30 -20.71 41.41
C VAL A 179 11.11 -21.61 42.33
N THR A 180 11.53 -21.12 43.50
CA THR A 180 12.07 -21.95 44.59
C THR A 180 11.28 -21.71 45.87
N PHE A 181 10.90 -22.78 46.57
CA PHE A 181 10.01 -22.68 47.72
C PHE A 181 10.31 -23.72 48.80
N SER A 182 9.81 -23.44 50.00
CA SER A 182 9.75 -24.34 51.16
C SER A 182 8.43 -24.11 51.89
N LEU A 183 7.90 -25.16 52.52
CA LEU A 183 6.68 -25.11 53.34
C LEU A 183 7.03 -25.29 54.84
N ASN A 184 6.04 -25.04 55.69
CA ASN A 184 6.02 -25.39 57.11
C ASN A 184 5.90 -26.91 57.34
N GLU A 185 5.09 -27.62 56.54
CA GLU A 185 4.95 -29.09 56.58
C GLU A 185 5.11 -29.75 55.20
N ALA A 186 4.77 -31.05 55.10
CA ALA A 186 4.82 -31.80 53.85
C ALA A 186 3.63 -31.43 52.94
N GLY A 187 3.90 -31.12 51.67
CA GLY A 187 2.86 -30.66 50.76
C GLY A 187 3.29 -30.47 49.31
N THR A 188 2.32 -30.20 48.45
CA THR A 188 2.50 -29.97 47.01
C THR A 188 2.13 -28.53 46.65
N THR A 189 3.09 -27.80 46.09
CA THR A 189 2.87 -26.44 45.55
C THR A 189 2.67 -26.49 44.04
N TYR A 190 1.66 -25.77 43.58
CA TYR A 190 1.36 -25.50 42.18
C TYR A 190 1.60 -24.02 41.92
N CYS A 191 2.18 -23.68 40.76
CA CYS A 191 2.40 -22.29 40.35
C CYS A 191 1.90 -22.05 38.93
N ARG A 192 1.50 -20.81 38.65
CA ARG A 192 1.13 -20.34 37.31
C ARG A 192 1.57 -18.89 37.14
N VAL A 193 1.83 -18.50 35.89
CA VAL A 193 2.12 -17.11 35.52
C VAL A 193 1.04 -16.53 34.62
N THR A 194 0.84 -15.21 34.71
CA THR A 194 0.12 -14.37 33.75
C THR A 194 1.00 -13.20 33.35
N ARG A 195 0.89 -12.65 32.13
CA ARG A 195 1.63 -11.41 31.81
C ARG A 195 1.11 -10.28 32.67
N SER A 196 1.99 -9.46 33.26
CA SER A 196 1.59 -8.35 34.14
C SER A 196 0.79 -7.25 33.42
N ASP A 197 0.83 -7.20 32.08
CA ASP A 197 0.05 -6.27 31.23
C ASP A 197 -1.30 -6.83 30.74
N SER A 198 -1.58 -8.12 30.98
CA SER A 198 -2.79 -8.81 30.48
C SER A 198 -4.12 -8.32 31.07
N GLY A 199 -4.07 -7.48 32.11
CA GLY A 199 -5.23 -7.07 32.90
C GLY A 199 -5.74 -8.11 33.89
N GLU A 200 -5.16 -9.32 33.95
CA GLU A 200 -5.52 -10.35 34.94
C GLU A 200 -4.88 -10.08 36.30
N THR A 201 -5.60 -9.30 37.13
CA THR A 201 -5.14 -8.81 38.44
C THR A 201 -5.20 -9.85 39.57
N THR A 202 -6.04 -10.89 39.42
CA THR A 202 -6.26 -11.99 40.39
C THR A 202 -6.37 -13.30 39.63
N LEU A 203 -5.90 -14.42 40.21
CA LEU A 203 -5.88 -15.71 39.53
C LEU A 203 -6.55 -16.79 40.38
N ARG A 204 -7.58 -17.45 39.83
CA ARG A 204 -8.33 -18.48 40.56
C ARG A 204 -7.53 -19.78 40.68
N ILE A 205 -7.56 -20.41 41.86
CA ILE A 205 -6.88 -21.68 42.17
C ILE A 205 -7.06 -22.74 41.06
N ASN A 206 -8.27 -22.92 40.54
CA ASN A 206 -8.54 -23.87 39.44
C ASN A 206 -7.70 -23.61 38.18
N ARG A 207 -7.39 -22.34 37.84
CA ARG A 207 -6.52 -22.01 36.70
C ARG A 207 -5.05 -22.32 36.97
N ILE A 208 -4.62 -22.33 38.23
CA ILE A 208 -3.26 -22.75 38.61
C ILE A 208 -3.14 -24.27 38.47
N LEU A 209 -4.16 -25.01 38.95
CA LEU A 209 -4.24 -26.46 38.79
C LEU A 209 -4.25 -26.89 37.31
N THR A 210 -4.98 -26.21 36.41
CA THR A 210 -4.96 -26.58 34.97
C THR A 210 -3.62 -26.32 34.28
N ALA A 211 -2.86 -25.30 34.71
CA ALA A 211 -1.52 -25.06 34.17
C ALA A 211 -0.54 -26.20 34.49
N ASN A 212 -0.75 -26.88 35.63
CA ASN A 212 -0.08 -28.13 35.98
C ASN A 212 1.47 -28.04 36.07
N PHE A 213 1.99 -26.87 36.47
CA PHE A 213 3.38 -26.75 36.96
C PHE A 213 3.38 -26.90 38.49
N TYR A 214 3.99 -27.98 39.00
CA TYR A 214 3.99 -28.28 40.43
C TYR A 214 5.27 -29.00 40.89
N ALA A 215 5.50 -28.98 42.19
CA ALA A 215 6.47 -29.83 42.89
C ALA A 215 6.03 -30.03 44.35
N SER A 216 6.56 -31.06 45.01
CA SER A 216 6.25 -31.37 46.42
C SER A 216 7.49 -31.36 47.30
N VAL A 217 7.28 -31.07 48.58
CA VAL A 217 8.26 -31.20 49.67
C VAL A 217 7.81 -32.29 50.63
N ALA A 218 8.74 -33.11 51.12
CA ALA A 218 8.43 -34.29 51.93
C ALA A 218 8.61 -34.04 53.43
N THR A 219 9.40 -33.03 53.81
CA THR A 219 9.62 -32.64 55.20
C THR A 219 9.65 -31.11 55.35
N PRO A 220 9.34 -30.57 56.54
CA PRO A 220 9.54 -29.16 56.87
C PRO A 220 10.95 -28.68 56.49
N SER A 221 11.05 -27.50 55.86
CA SER A 221 12.31 -26.89 55.41
C SER A 221 13.01 -27.53 54.18
N ASP A 222 12.44 -28.56 53.54
CA ASP A 222 12.91 -28.99 52.22
C ASP A 222 12.82 -27.83 51.20
N VAL A 223 13.78 -27.72 50.28
CA VAL A 223 13.78 -26.70 49.22
C VAL A 223 13.51 -27.36 47.87
N ALA A 224 12.32 -27.11 47.33
CA ALA A 224 11.91 -27.58 46.02
C ALA A 224 11.94 -26.44 44.98
N SER A 225 11.83 -26.80 43.70
CA SER A 225 11.80 -25.82 42.60
C SER A 225 10.83 -26.23 41.49
N ILE A 226 10.19 -25.23 40.87
CA ILE A 226 9.23 -25.39 39.77
C ILE A 226 9.74 -24.56 38.60
N THR A 227 9.94 -25.20 37.45
CA THR A 227 10.35 -24.52 36.21
C THR A 227 9.13 -24.29 35.32
N ILE A 228 8.81 -23.03 35.09
CA ILE A 228 7.66 -22.58 34.30
C ILE A 228 8.18 -22.05 32.96
N THR A 229 7.91 -22.76 31.87
CA THR A 229 8.35 -22.41 30.50
C THR A 229 7.25 -21.86 29.61
N LYS A 230 5.99 -21.87 30.09
CA LYS A 230 4.76 -21.50 29.35
C LYS A 230 3.69 -21.00 30.32
N LEU A 231 2.54 -20.51 29.82
CA LEU A 231 1.40 -20.15 30.69
C LEU A 231 0.73 -21.40 31.27
N GLU A 232 0.54 -22.44 30.46
CA GLU A 232 0.03 -23.77 30.82
C GLU A 232 0.93 -24.86 30.20
N THR A 233 1.13 -25.99 30.88
CA THR A 233 2.01 -27.08 30.38
C THR A 233 1.60 -27.65 29.02
N THR A 234 0.32 -27.52 28.66
CA THR A 234 -0.26 -27.93 27.38
C THR A 234 -0.03 -26.96 26.21
N ASP A 235 0.43 -25.74 26.47
CA ASP A 235 0.59 -24.72 25.42
C ASP A 235 1.71 -25.11 24.43
N THR A 236 1.67 -24.55 23.22
CA THR A 236 2.80 -24.63 22.28
C THR A 236 3.80 -23.50 22.50
N GLN A 237 3.31 -22.29 22.76
CA GLN A 237 4.10 -21.07 22.93
C GLN A 237 4.89 -21.09 24.24
N ALA A 238 6.15 -20.63 24.20
CA ALA A 238 6.97 -20.39 25.39
C ALA A 238 6.51 -19.12 26.15
N LEU A 239 7.13 -18.82 27.29
CA LEU A 239 7.12 -17.44 27.77
C LEU A 239 7.78 -16.53 26.72
N TYR A 240 7.31 -15.30 26.61
CA TYR A 240 7.93 -14.27 25.79
C TYR A 240 9.15 -13.71 26.52
N GLU A 241 10.26 -13.48 25.81
CA GLU A 241 11.33 -12.63 26.32
C GLU A 241 10.90 -11.14 26.36
N ALA A 242 11.75 -10.28 26.93
CA ALA A 242 11.47 -8.86 27.21
C ALA A 242 10.09 -8.60 27.87
N SER A 243 9.60 -9.52 28.71
CA SER A 243 8.22 -9.48 29.22
C SER A 243 8.13 -9.66 30.74
N GLN A 244 7.19 -8.93 31.36
CA GLN A 244 6.85 -9.02 32.79
C GLN A 244 5.70 -10.00 33.04
N TYR A 245 5.85 -10.81 34.09
CA TYR A 245 4.89 -11.82 34.53
C TYR A 245 4.56 -11.70 36.02
N ASP A 246 3.28 -11.79 36.36
CA ASP A 246 2.83 -12.02 37.73
C ASP A 246 2.80 -13.55 37.98
N VAL A 247 3.55 -14.00 38.99
CA VAL A 247 3.64 -15.40 39.42
C VAL A 247 2.72 -15.60 40.62
N TYR A 248 1.88 -16.62 40.55
CA TYR A 248 0.96 -17.01 41.62
C TYR A 248 1.24 -18.46 42.01
N CYS A 249 1.50 -18.71 43.29
CA CYS A 249 1.78 -20.04 43.83
C CYS A 249 0.84 -20.37 44.98
N TRP A 250 0.33 -21.61 44.99
CA TRP A 250 -0.68 -22.13 45.91
C TRP A 250 -0.31 -23.56 46.31
N ALA A 251 -0.61 -23.98 47.54
CA ALA A 251 -0.28 -25.30 48.02
C ALA A 251 -1.46 -26.00 48.74
N LEU A 252 -1.39 -27.33 48.73
CA LEU A 252 -2.10 -28.25 49.61
C LEU A 252 -1.10 -29.20 50.27
N ASP A 253 -1.45 -29.72 51.43
CA ASP A 253 -0.78 -30.82 52.13
C ASP A 253 -1.18 -32.19 51.53
N ALA A 254 -0.97 -33.25 52.31
CA ALA A 254 -1.45 -34.60 52.01
C ALA A 254 -2.14 -35.24 53.23
N ALA A 255 -2.84 -34.44 54.04
CA ALA A 255 -3.49 -34.87 55.27
C ALA A 255 -4.46 -36.05 55.07
N VAL A 256 -4.54 -36.91 56.07
CA VAL A 256 -5.42 -38.09 56.11
C VAL A 256 -6.17 -38.16 57.44
N ASN A 257 -7.36 -38.75 57.42
CA ASN A 257 -8.05 -39.11 58.67
C ASN A 257 -7.44 -40.37 59.31
N THR A 258 -7.90 -40.71 60.52
CA THR A 258 -7.48 -41.93 61.26
C THR A 258 -7.78 -43.23 60.50
N GLN A 259 -8.66 -43.20 59.51
CA GLN A 259 -8.98 -44.32 58.62
C GLN A 259 -8.17 -44.31 57.30
N LEU A 260 -7.09 -43.52 57.22
CA LEU A 260 -6.17 -43.35 56.08
C LEU A 260 -6.83 -42.84 54.78
N GLN A 261 -7.95 -42.12 54.89
CA GLN A 261 -8.62 -41.49 53.77
C GLN A 261 -8.10 -40.06 53.57
N PRO A 262 -7.77 -39.62 52.34
CA PRO A 262 -7.31 -38.26 52.09
C PRO A 262 -8.34 -37.20 52.51
N ARG A 263 -7.88 -36.24 53.31
CA ARG A 263 -8.61 -35.06 53.75
C ARG A 263 -7.69 -33.83 53.67
N PRO A 264 -7.10 -33.51 52.49
CA PRO A 264 -6.09 -32.47 52.38
C PRO A 264 -6.66 -31.08 52.66
N ASN A 265 -5.93 -30.27 53.41
CA ASN A 265 -6.21 -28.86 53.60
C ASN A 265 -5.58 -28.05 52.45
N TYR A 266 -5.88 -26.75 52.35
CA TYR A 266 -5.44 -25.95 51.21
C TYR A 266 -5.39 -24.45 51.50
N MET A 267 -4.39 -23.78 50.92
CA MET A 267 -4.27 -22.31 50.98
C MET A 267 -5.55 -21.63 50.46
N THR A 268 -5.95 -20.53 51.11
CA THR A 268 -7.12 -19.75 50.69
C THR A 268 -6.81 -18.92 49.44
N GLN A 269 -7.86 -18.51 48.71
CA GLN A 269 -7.74 -17.55 47.62
C GLN A 269 -7.15 -16.21 48.10
N ASP A 270 -7.48 -15.78 49.33
CA ASP A 270 -6.98 -14.53 49.90
C ASP A 270 -5.47 -14.59 50.17
N TYR A 271 -4.94 -15.73 50.64
CA TYR A 271 -3.49 -15.95 50.77
C TYR A 271 -2.80 -15.99 49.40
N LEU A 272 -3.44 -16.58 48.39
CA LEU A 272 -2.93 -16.66 47.02
C LEU A 272 -2.83 -15.28 46.33
N ASP A 273 -3.86 -14.44 46.43
CA ASP A 273 -3.84 -13.08 45.85
C ASP A 273 -3.00 -12.09 46.68
N THR A 274 -2.65 -12.43 47.93
CA THR A 274 -1.75 -11.63 48.78
C THR A 274 -0.31 -11.69 48.28
N ALA A 275 0.35 -10.53 48.22
CA ALA A 275 1.74 -10.42 47.80
C ALA A 275 2.70 -11.04 48.83
N VAL A 276 3.76 -11.69 48.35
CA VAL A 276 4.76 -12.39 49.17
C VAL A 276 5.52 -11.48 50.15
N GLY A 277 5.62 -10.18 49.86
CA GLY A 277 6.20 -9.16 50.74
C GLY A 277 6.53 -7.87 49.98
N THR A 278 7.19 -6.92 50.64
CA THR A 278 7.60 -5.63 50.05
C THR A 278 9.01 -5.63 49.45
N ASP A 279 9.82 -6.67 49.71
CA ASP A 279 11.17 -6.84 49.18
C ASP A 279 11.55 -8.34 49.10
N GLY A 280 12.67 -8.63 48.43
CA GLY A 280 13.16 -10.00 48.23
C GLY A 280 13.64 -10.71 49.50
N SER A 281 13.83 -10.01 50.63
CA SER A 281 14.15 -10.68 51.91
C SER A 281 12.90 -11.31 52.53
N HIS A 282 11.73 -10.66 52.41
CA HIS A 282 10.45 -11.27 52.80
C HIS A 282 10.17 -12.54 51.96
N ALA A 283 10.40 -12.48 50.65
CA ALA A 283 10.27 -13.65 49.76
C ALA A 283 11.20 -14.82 50.15
N ALA A 284 12.40 -14.51 50.67
CA ALA A 284 13.41 -15.50 51.04
C ALA A 284 13.23 -16.15 52.42
N SER A 285 12.59 -15.47 53.39
CA SER A 285 12.52 -15.95 54.79
C SER A 285 11.22 -15.72 55.56
N SER A 286 10.25 -14.95 55.03
CA SER A 286 8.93 -14.78 55.66
C SER A 286 7.82 -14.39 54.65
N PRO A 287 7.46 -15.27 53.72
CA PRO A 287 6.36 -15.06 52.77
C PRO A 287 5.04 -14.68 53.43
N SER A 288 4.47 -13.55 53.01
CA SER A 288 3.15 -13.06 53.47
C SER A 288 1.97 -13.58 52.63
N GLY A 289 2.24 -14.23 51.48
CA GLY A 289 1.24 -14.70 50.54
C GLY A 289 1.84 -15.34 49.28
N GLY A 290 0.99 -15.82 48.38
CA GLY A 290 1.36 -16.62 47.20
C GLY A 290 1.72 -15.82 45.94
N LYS A 291 1.53 -14.49 45.91
CA LYS A 291 1.73 -13.67 44.70
C LYS A 291 3.09 -12.96 44.66
N THR A 292 3.79 -13.07 43.53
CA THR A 292 4.96 -12.25 43.19
C THR A 292 4.69 -11.48 41.88
N THR A 293 4.67 -10.15 41.94
CA THR A 293 4.39 -9.29 40.77
C THR A 293 5.64 -9.02 39.92
N LYS A 294 5.43 -8.80 38.62
CA LYS A 294 6.45 -8.24 37.69
C LYS A 294 7.79 -9.00 37.68
N VAL A 295 7.75 -10.33 37.69
CA VAL A 295 8.92 -11.17 37.43
C VAL A 295 9.23 -11.11 35.94
N TRP A 296 10.44 -10.69 35.60
CA TRP A 296 10.87 -10.58 34.20
C TRP A 296 11.23 -11.95 33.60
N VAL A 297 11.17 -12.03 32.28
CA VAL A 297 11.96 -12.97 31.47
C VAL A 297 12.96 -12.14 30.67
N LYS A 298 14.24 -12.53 30.72
CA LYS A 298 15.34 -11.73 30.14
C LYS A 298 15.41 -11.87 28.62
N ASP A 299 15.71 -10.76 27.94
CA ASP A 299 16.12 -10.81 26.53
C ASP A 299 17.59 -11.28 26.35
N MET A 300 17.80 -12.14 25.36
CA MET A 300 19.11 -12.62 24.91
C MET A 300 19.20 -12.74 23.37
N THR A 301 18.22 -12.20 22.65
CA THR A 301 18.14 -12.20 21.19
C THR A 301 18.51 -10.82 20.64
N PRO A 302 19.33 -10.71 19.59
CA PRO A 302 19.53 -9.45 18.88
C PRO A 302 18.45 -9.21 17.79
N PRO A 303 18.06 -7.95 17.55
CA PRO A 303 16.92 -7.65 16.68
C PRO A 303 17.19 -7.96 15.21
N THR A 304 16.27 -8.67 14.60
CA THR A 304 16.24 -8.91 13.16
C THR A 304 15.62 -7.72 12.43
N ILE A 305 16.45 -6.99 11.66
CA ILE A 305 15.96 -5.92 10.78
C ILE A 305 15.28 -6.54 9.54
N ILE A 306 14.03 -6.15 9.29
CA ILE A 306 13.20 -6.58 8.17
C ILE A 306 13.09 -5.42 7.18
N TYR A 307 13.44 -5.64 5.91
CA TYR A 307 13.37 -4.62 4.85
C TYR A 307 11.95 -4.53 4.29
N VAL A 308 11.42 -3.31 4.14
CA VAL A 308 10.10 -3.05 3.55
C VAL A 308 10.26 -2.33 2.21
N SER A 309 10.95 -1.19 2.20
CA SER A 309 11.18 -0.37 1.02
C SER A 309 12.29 0.66 1.25
N SER A 310 12.87 1.19 0.17
CA SER A 310 13.69 2.40 0.21
C SER A 310 13.48 3.18 -1.08
N GLU A 311 13.29 4.50 -0.98
CA GLU A 311 13.16 5.39 -2.13
C GLU A 311 13.86 6.73 -1.86
N ALA A 312 14.38 7.37 -2.91
CA ALA A 312 14.91 8.72 -2.80
C ALA A 312 13.75 9.73 -2.76
N LEU A 313 13.81 10.67 -1.83
CA LEU A 313 12.81 11.73 -1.66
C LEU A 313 13.21 13.02 -2.37
N LEU A 314 14.52 13.29 -2.41
CA LEU A 314 15.15 14.52 -2.93
C LEU A 314 16.49 14.19 -3.58
N GLU A 315 17.15 15.22 -4.13
CA GLU A 315 18.52 15.16 -4.65
C GLU A 315 19.56 14.80 -3.56
N ASP A 316 19.27 15.09 -2.30
CA ASP A 316 20.18 14.89 -1.16
C ASP A 316 19.67 13.90 -0.09
N THR A 317 18.45 13.35 -0.24
CA THR A 317 17.74 12.64 0.84
C THR A 317 17.14 11.31 0.37
N ILE A 318 17.43 10.23 1.08
CA ILE A 318 16.90 8.87 0.86
C ILE A 318 16.14 8.39 2.11
N GLN A 319 14.93 7.84 1.92
CA GLN A 319 14.15 7.21 2.99
C GLN A 319 14.30 5.69 2.95
N ILE A 320 14.45 5.07 4.12
CA ILE A 320 14.49 3.62 4.32
C ILE A 320 13.34 3.22 5.25
N THR A 321 12.37 2.47 4.74
CA THR A 321 11.31 1.84 5.55
C THR A 321 11.73 0.43 5.95
N LEU A 322 11.73 0.16 7.25
CA LEU A 322 12.10 -1.13 7.82
C LEU A 322 11.22 -1.48 9.03
N GLN A 323 11.39 -2.68 9.57
CA GLN A 323 10.81 -3.11 10.85
C GLN A 323 11.88 -3.82 11.68
N LEU A 324 11.67 -3.92 13.00
CA LEU A 324 12.35 -4.89 13.87
C LEU A 324 11.32 -5.94 14.33
N ASN A 325 11.74 -7.17 14.60
CA ASN A 325 10.89 -8.25 15.14
C ASN A 325 10.57 -8.11 16.64
N GLU A 326 11.26 -7.20 17.32
CA GLU A 326 11.23 -6.91 18.75
C GLU A 326 11.46 -5.39 18.96
N PRO A 327 11.16 -4.81 20.13
CA PRO A 327 11.44 -3.41 20.42
C PRO A 327 12.95 -3.08 20.38
N GLY A 328 13.28 -1.82 20.14
CA GLY A 328 14.68 -1.38 20.14
C GLY A 328 14.94 -0.07 19.42
N THR A 329 16.18 0.12 18.97
CA THR A 329 16.63 1.31 18.23
C THR A 329 17.37 0.90 16.96
N VAL A 330 17.06 1.56 15.85
CA VAL A 330 17.77 1.41 14.58
C VAL A 330 18.59 2.65 14.25
N TRP A 331 19.72 2.45 13.60
CA TRP A 331 20.54 3.47 12.95
C TRP A 331 20.79 3.05 11.50
N CYS A 332 20.88 4.01 10.59
CA CYS A 332 21.32 3.78 9.21
C CYS A 332 22.36 4.83 8.79
N GLN A 333 23.26 4.45 7.88
CA GLN A 333 24.28 5.33 7.32
C GLN A 333 24.49 5.02 5.82
N PRO A 334 24.44 6.03 4.93
CA PRO A 334 24.83 5.88 3.54
C PRO A 334 26.36 5.79 3.39
N ALA A 335 26.81 5.05 2.38
CA ALA A 335 28.21 4.88 2.02
C ALA A 335 28.39 4.76 0.49
N LEU A 336 29.50 5.27 -0.05
CA LEU A 336 29.78 5.25 -1.49
C LEU A 336 30.07 3.82 -2.02
N PRO A 337 29.61 3.46 -3.24
CA PRO A 337 29.85 2.13 -3.82
C PRO A 337 31.29 1.88 -4.28
N GLY A 338 31.97 2.94 -4.70
CA GLY A 338 33.38 2.93 -5.09
C GLY A 338 34.26 3.47 -3.97
N VAL A 339 35.55 3.15 -4.00
CA VAL A 339 36.52 3.61 -3.00
C VAL A 339 36.69 5.12 -3.09
N ASP A 340 36.56 5.82 -1.96
CA ASP A 340 36.80 7.26 -1.85
C ASP A 340 37.81 7.58 -0.72
N ALA A 341 38.50 8.71 -0.85
CA ALA A 341 39.53 9.17 0.10
C ALA A 341 39.10 10.38 0.94
N ALA A 342 37.86 10.86 0.77
CA ALA A 342 37.31 12.00 1.50
C ALA A 342 36.08 11.62 2.35
N ASN A 343 35.26 10.67 1.90
CA ASN A 343 33.99 10.28 2.48
C ASN A 343 33.89 8.77 2.69
N VAL A 344 32.95 8.33 3.54
CA VAL A 344 32.77 6.91 3.88
C VAL A 344 32.31 6.07 2.68
N ASP A 345 33.03 4.99 2.42
CA ASP A 345 32.71 4.00 1.39
C ASP A 345 32.35 2.60 1.94
N VAL A 346 31.98 1.68 1.05
CA VAL A 346 31.61 0.29 1.40
C VAL A 346 32.77 -0.52 2.01
N ALA A 347 34.03 -0.14 1.82
CA ALA A 347 35.21 -0.81 2.37
C ALA A 347 35.64 -0.25 3.75
N ASP A 348 35.31 1.00 4.06
CA ASP A 348 35.48 1.59 5.40
C ASP A 348 34.67 0.87 6.50
N ILE A 349 33.51 0.31 6.13
CA ILE A 349 32.51 -0.29 7.03
C ILE A 349 32.74 -1.81 7.12
N ASP A 350 33.61 -2.23 8.05
CA ASP A 350 34.03 -3.62 8.25
C ASP A 350 33.53 -4.24 9.58
N ALA A 351 33.81 -5.52 9.81
CA ALA A 351 33.38 -6.27 10.99
C ALA A 351 33.88 -5.73 12.34
N THR A 352 34.86 -4.83 12.34
CA THR A 352 35.43 -4.14 13.51
C THR A 352 34.96 -2.69 13.62
N THR A 353 34.71 -2.00 12.49
CA THR A 353 34.36 -0.57 12.46
C THR A 353 32.85 -0.29 12.36
N TYR A 354 32.04 -1.21 11.83
CA TYR A 354 30.66 -0.96 11.40
C TYR A 354 29.77 -0.23 12.42
N LYS A 355 29.77 -0.63 13.70
CA LYS A 355 28.92 -0.01 14.72
C LYS A 355 29.26 1.46 14.98
N ALA A 356 30.52 1.84 14.83
CA ALA A 356 30.95 3.23 14.99
C ALA A 356 30.50 4.07 13.78
N TRP A 357 30.68 3.53 12.56
CA TRP A 357 30.23 4.18 11.33
C TRP A 357 28.72 4.35 11.24
N ILE A 358 27.95 3.27 11.47
CA ILE A 358 26.49 3.30 11.25
C ILE A 358 25.78 4.16 12.31
N LYS A 359 26.36 4.32 13.51
CA LYS A 359 25.87 5.26 14.53
C LYS A 359 26.35 6.71 14.31
N GLY A 360 27.24 6.96 13.33
CA GLY A 360 27.89 8.25 13.07
C GLY A 360 28.98 8.56 14.08
N ARG A 361 30.26 8.55 13.66
CA ARG A 361 31.41 8.68 14.59
C ARG A 361 31.60 10.12 15.09
N SER A 362 31.25 11.09 14.25
CA SER A 362 31.30 12.52 14.51
C SER A 362 30.04 13.07 15.19
N GLY A 363 28.93 12.32 15.15
CA GLY A 363 27.59 12.82 15.48
C GLY A 363 27.00 13.81 14.46
N LEU A 364 27.66 14.04 13.31
CA LEU A 364 27.20 14.96 12.25
C LEU A 364 26.30 14.26 11.22
N ALA A 365 26.54 12.97 10.97
CA ALA A 365 25.70 12.10 10.16
C ALA A 365 25.27 10.93 11.06
N THR A 366 24.14 11.10 11.75
CA THR A 366 23.57 10.11 12.67
C THR A 366 22.07 10.04 12.43
N PHE A 367 21.64 9.04 11.66
CA PHE A 367 20.23 8.82 11.32
C PHE A 367 19.72 7.65 12.16
N MET A 368 18.89 7.96 13.17
CA MET A 368 18.43 6.98 14.15
C MET A 368 16.94 7.10 14.40
N GLN A 369 16.29 5.99 14.72
CA GLN A 369 14.87 5.98 15.04
C GLN A 369 14.51 4.88 16.05
N TYR A 370 13.57 5.19 16.94
CA TYR A 370 13.14 4.31 18.02
C TYR A 370 11.95 3.45 17.62
N VAL A 371 12.08 2.14 17.81
CA VAL A 371 11.12 1.10 17.42
C VAL A 371 10.44 0.55 18.66
N HIS A 372 9.49 1.31 19.20
CA HIS A 372 8.78 1.00 20.45
C HIS A 372 7.76 -0.16 20.34
N ASN A 373 7.56 -0.72 19.14
CA ASN A 373 6.64 -1.81 18.87
C ASN A 373 7.23 -2.70 17.75
N ALA A 374 7.30 -4.00 18.01
CA ALA A 374 7.68 -5.01 17.02
C ALA A 374 6.79 -4.96 15.76
N TYR A 375 7.36 -5.33 14.61
CA TYR A 375 6.71 -5.42 13.29
C TYR A 375 5.99 -4.13 12.82
N THR A 376 6.37 -2.99 13.39
CA THR A 376 5.87 -1.67 12.99
C THR A 376 6.78 -1.10 11.92
N ASN A 377 6.20 -0.50 10.86
CA ASN A 377 6.99 0.24 9.86
C ASN A 377 7.63 1.45 10.52
N VAL A 378 8.93 1.59 10.30
CA VAL A 378 9.75 2.69 10.80
C VAL A 378 10.58 3.23 9.65
N ASP A 379 10.47 4.54 9.43
CA ASP A 379 11.17 5.26 8.38
C ASP A 379 12.43 5.93 8.93
N VAL A 380 13.54 5.78 8.21
CA VAL A 380 14.83 6.43 8.51
C VAL A 380 15.23 7.23 7.28
N GLU A 381 15.16 8.56 7.38
CA GLU A 381 15.65 9.50 6.37
C GLU A 381 17.16 9.70 6.56
N VAL A 382 17.95 9.48 5.51
CA VAL A 382 19.40 9.73 5.47
C VAL A 382 19.70 10.81 4.43
N ASN A 383 20.42 11.86 4.84
CA ASN A 383 20.73 12.99 3.95
C ASN A 383 22.17 13.52 4.02
N MET A 384 23.05 12.89 4.81
CA MET A 384 24.48 13.22 4.84
C MET A 384 25.39 12.00 4.86
N LEU A 385 26.55 12.16 4.24
CA LEU A 385 27.65 11.23 4.15
C LEU A 385 28.76 11.67 5.12
N GLU A 386 29.23 10.79 6.02
CA GLU A 386 30.34 11.10 6.93
C GLU A 386 31.69 11.15 6.19
N SER A 387 32.56 12.09 6.55
CA SER A 387 33.94 12.14 6.03
C SER A 387 34.80 10.98 6.54
N GLN A 388 35.78 10.53 5.76
CA GLN A 388 36.64 9.39 6.14
C GLN A 388 37.38 9.64 7.47
N ALA A 389 37.72 10.91 7.75
CA ALA A 389 38.35 11.36 8.99
C ALA A 389 37.40 11.42 10.21
N GLY A 390 36.08 11.40 10.03
CA GLY A 390 35.10 11.54 11.13
C GLY A 390 35.07 12.95 11.74
N THR A 391 35.36 13.98 10.94
CA THR A 391 35.44 15.38 11.40
C THR A 391 34.50 16.34 10.67
N ALA A 392 33.75 15.84 9.69
CA ALA A 392 32.81 16.57 8.84
C ALA A 392 31.79 15.59 8.25
N ALA A 393 30.68 16.13 7.74
CA ALA A 393 29.74 15.43 6.87
C ALA A 393 29.35 16.35 5.70
N ALA A 394 28.88 15.77 4.60
CA ALA A 394 28.41 16.49 3.41
C ALA A 394 27.03 15.95 3.00
N SER A 395 26.17 16.78 2.40
CA SER A 395 24.90 16.30 1.80
C SER A 395 25.17 15.20 0.76
N LEU A 396 24.21 14.29 0.59
CA LEU A 396 24.22 13.42 -0.59
C LEU A 396 24.14 14.28 -1.87
N GLN A 397 24.66 13.76 -2.98
CA GLN A 397 24.74 14.47 -4.26
C GLN A 397 23.68 13.94 -5.22
N LYS A 398 23.17 14.76 -6.17
CA LYS A 398 22.20 14.32 -7.18
C LYS A 398 22.72 13.15 -8.03
N GLU A 399 21.81 12.35 -8.59
CA GLU A 399 22.08 11.14 -9.40
C GLU A 399 23.09 10.12 -8.81
N THR A 400 23.43 10.20 -7.52
CA THR A 400 24.55 9.43 -6.95
C THR A 400 24.04 8.14 -6.29
N PRO A 401 24.52 6.95 -6.71
CA PRO A 401 24.14 5.70 -6.07
C PRO A 401 24.82 5.54 -4.71
N TYR A 402 24.05 5.23 -3.67
CA TYR A 402 24.54 4.95 -2.32
C TYR A 402 24.21 3.52 -1.88
N ASN A 403 25.06 2.98 -1.02
CA ASN A 403 24.80 1.74 -0.30
C ASN A 403 24.38 2.09 1.12
N LEU A 404 23.31 1.48 1.61
CA LEU A 404 22.73 1.82 2.91
C LEU A 404 23.03 0.71 3.91
N PHE A 405 23.83 1.01 4.93
CA PHE A 405 24.08 0.09 6.03
C PHE A 405 23.20 0.48 7.22
N CYS A 406 22.45 -0.48 7.77
CA CYS A 406 21.70 -0.27 9.00
C CYS A 406 22.15 -1.22 10.11
N PHE A 407 22.03 -0.75 11.34
CA PHE A 407 22.42 -1.42 12.57
C PHE A 407 21.27 -1.28 13.58
N ALA A 408 20.97 -2.33 14.33
CA ALA A 408 19.97 -2.30 15.38
C ALA A 408 20.51 -2.89 16.68
N GLN A 409 19.93 -2.44 17.79
CA GLN A 409 20.05 -3.04 19.11
C GLN A 409 18.67 -3.01 19.79
N ASP A 410 18.42 -3.90 20.74
CA ASP A 410 17.19 -3.92 21.55
C ASP A 410 17.08 -2.70 22.50
N ASP A 411 16.04 -2.66 23.33
CA ASP A 411 15.90 -1.70 24.44
C ASP A 411 16.07 -2.37 25.83
N TRP A 412 16.67 -3.57 25.86
CA TRP A 412 16.81 -4.37 27.09
C TRP A 412 17.61 -3.64 28.19
N ASP A 413 18.57 -2.78 27.85
CA ASP A 413 19.34 -2.04 28.84
C ASP A 413 18.50 -0.96 29.56
N ILE A 414 17.50 -0.39 28.89
CA ILE A 414 16.54 0.56 29.48
C ILE A 414 15.56 -0.19 30.41
N GLU A 415 15.00 -1.31 29.96
CA GLU A 415 14.07 -2.10 30.78
C GLU A 415 14.75 -2.79 31.97
N ALA A 416 15.98 -3.29 31.80
CA ALA A 416 16.77 -3.91 32.87
C ALA A 416 17.09 -2.95 34.04
N VAL A 417 17.27 -1.65 33.76
CA VAL A 417 17.46 -0.63 34.81
C VAL A 417 16.18 -0.39 35.60
N ASN A 418 15.03 -0.38 34.93
CA ASN A 418 13.73 -0.20 35.60
C ASN A 418 13.25 -1.47 36.32
N ALA A 419 13.58 -2.66 35.81
CA ALA A 419 13.26 -3.95 36.40
C ALA A 419 13.64 -4.06 37.89
N ALA A 420 14.81 -3.52 38.24
CA ALA A 420 15.35 -3.45 39.60
C ALA A 420 14.43 -2.78 40.62
N ALA A 421 13.65 -1.77 40.20
CA ALA A 421 12.74 -1.02 41.06
C ALA A 421 11.31 -1.59 41.05
N LEU A 422 11.01 -2.51 40.13
CA LEU A 422 9.66 -3.04 39.88
C LEU A 422 9.48 -4.49 40.29
N SER A 423 10.58 -5.25 40.45
CA SER A 423 10.57 -6.69 40.66
C SER A 423 11.37 -7.06 41.91
N ILE A 424 10.69 -7.50 42.98
CA ILE A 424 11.29 -7.69 44.32
C ILE A 424 12.42 -8.74 44.38
N ASN A 425 12.51 -9.62 43.38
CA ASN A 425 13.52 -10.69 43.28
C ASN A 425 14.62 -10.41 42.23
N PHE A 426 14.66 -9.20 41.65
CA PHE A 426 15.61 -8.85 40.58
C PHE A 426 16.91 -8.25 41.14
N ASN A 427 18.03 -8.98 41.02
CA ASN A 427 19.29 -8.60 41.63
C ASN A 427 20.16 -7.71 40.73
N TYR A 428 19.83 -6.43 40.64
CA TYR A 428 20.59 -5.42 39.89
C TYR A 428 22.05 -5.23 40.36
N LEU A 429 22.41 -5.71 41.57
CA LEU A 429 23.78 -5.62 42.08
C LEU A 429 24.69 -6.77 41.59
N ALA A 430 24.15 -7.76 40.87
CA ALA A 430 24.92 -8.66 40.03
C ALA A 430 25.15 -8.03 38.66
N ALA A 431 26.40 -8.00 38.19
CA ALA A 431 26.79 -7.43 36.89
C ALA A 431 26.41 -8.32 35.67
N ASN A 432 25.20 -8.93 35.71
CA ASN A 432 24.67 -9.91 34.76
C ASN A 432 23.40 -9.45 34.01
N VAL A 433 22.82 -8.30 34.39
CA VAL A 433 22.05 -7.49 33.45
C VAL A 433 22.98 -7.06 32.33
N GLY A 434 22.85 -7.72 31.19
CA GLY A 434 23.71 -7.48 30.03
C GLY A 434 23.46 -6.10 29.45
N GLY A 435 24.42 -5.60 28.66
CA GLY A 435 24.14 -4.53 27.72
C GLY A 435 23.12 -4.98 26.66
N PRO A 436 22.68 -4.05 25.80
CA PRO A 436 21.67 -4.33 24.79
C PRO A 436 22.16 -5.40 23.82
N ASN A 437 21.27 -6.27 23.35
CA ASN A 437 21.61 -7.24 22.31
C ASN A 437 21.75 -6.52 20.96
N GLU A 438 22.92 -6.63 20.34
CA GLU A 438 23.30 -5.89 19.13
C GLU A 438 23.43 -6.80 17.90
N ILE A 439 23.01 -6.34 16.71
CA ILE A 439 23.21 -7.14 15.50
C ILE A 439 24.68 -7.27 15.13
N LEU A 440 25.06 -8.45 14.63
CA LEU A 440 26.40 -8.69 14.10
C LEU A 440 26.56 -8.07 12.70
N PHE A 441 27.79 -7.73 12.33
CA PHE A 441 28.14 -7.21 11.00
C PHE A 441 27.59 -8.04 9.83
N ALA A 442 27.53 -9.37 9.99
CA ALA A 442 26.96 -10.25 8.96
C ALA A 442 25.48 -9.96 8.67
N ALA A 443 24.70 -9.55 9.68
CA ALA A 443 23.31 -9.14 9.50
C ALA A 443 23.23 -7.75 8.84
N ALA A 444 24.00 -6.77 9.29
CA ALA A 444 24.07 -5.43 8.69
C ALA A 444 24.48 -5.48 7.20
N SER A 445 25.48 -6.30 6.86
CA SER A 445 25.97 -6.51 5.50
C SER A 445 24.96 -7.28 4.62
N SER A 446 24.22 -8.24 5.20
CA SER A 446 23.12 -8.92 4.52
C SER A 446 21.94 -7.97 4.24
N PHE A 447 21.59 -7.12 5.21
CA PHE A 447 20.53 -6.11 5.08
C PHE A 447 20.87 -5.07 4.00
N LYS A 448 22.10 -4.54 4.03
CA LYS A 448 22.68 -3.70 2.97
C LYS A 448 22.61 -4.35 1.59
N THR A 449 22.73 -5.68 1.51
CA THR A 449 22.64 -6.44 0.26
C THR A 449 21.19 -6.67 -0.19
N ALA A 450 20.23 -6.71 0.75
CA ALA A 450 18.80 -6.81 0.47
C ALA A 450 18.19 -5.48 -0.01
N ILE A 451 18.69 -4.33 0.48
CA ILE A 451 18.38 -3.00 -0.06
C ILE A 451 18.94 -2.86 -1.48
N GLY A 452 20.23 -3.18 -1.65
CA GLY A 452 20.97 -2.94 -2.90
C GLY A 452 21.65 -1.57 -2.92
N GLN A 453 21.57 -0.88 -4.06
CA GLN A 453 21.99 0.51 -4.21
C GLN A 453 20.75 1.38 -4.43
N VAL A 454 20.72 2.55 -3.81
CA VAL A 454 19.67 3.54 -4.01
C VAL A 454 20.30 4.82 -4.52
N THR A 455 19.86 5.28 -5.69
CA THR A 455 20.29 6.54 -6.29
C THR A 455 19.40 7.66 -5.78
N THR A 456 20.00 8.79 -5.42
CA THR A 456 19.28 10.06 -5.18
C THR A 456 18.55 10.53 -6.44
N LEU A 457 17.56 11.41 -6.28
CA LEU A 457 16.85 11.98 -7.42
C LEU A 457 17.72 13.00 -8.18
N ASP A 458 17.26 13.36 -9.37
CA ASP A 458 17.46 14.68 -9.93
C ASP A 458 16.16 15.48 -9.82
N LEU A 459 16.24 16.77 -9.53
CA LEU A 459 15.12 17.72 -9.54
C LEU A 459 15.47 19.02 -10.29
N THR A 460 16.65 19.07 -10.93
CA THR A 460 17.06 20.17 -11.82
C THR A 460 16.71 19.84 -13.28
N PRO A 461 16.03 20.74 -14.02
CA PRO A 461 15.80 20.55 -15.46
C PRO A 461 17.03 20.89 -16.33
N PRO A 462 17.19 20.24 -17.50
CA PRO A 462 18.37 20.38 -18.35
C PRO A 462 18.51 21.77 -19.02
N VAL A 463 19.74 22.27 -19.13
CA VAL A 463 20.05 23.54 -19.79
C VAL A 463 20.26 23.36 -21.29
N ILE A 464 19.24 23.71 -22.07
CA ILE A 464 19.29 23.71 -23.53
C ILE A 464 20.27 24.77 -24.06
N THR A 465 21.29 24.34 -24.80
CA THR A 465 22.17 25.23 -25.58
C THR A 465 21.98 24.96 -27.07
N ILE A 466 21.36 25.90 -27.80
CA ILE A 466 21.27 25.84 -29.27
C ILE A 466 22.58 26.40 -29.87
N SER A 467 23.18 25.63 -30.78
CA SER A 467 24.48 25.93 -31.40
C SER A 467 24.38 26.33 -32.88
N GLY A 468 23.24 26.05 -33.53
CA GLY A 468 22.94 26.49 -34.88
C GLY A 468 21.58 25.99 -35.37
N ILE A 469 21.05 26.64 -36.39
CA ILE A 469 19.80 26.26 -37.08
C ILE A 469 20.03 26.41 -38.59
N VAL A 470 19.53 25.46 -39.38
CA VAL A 470 19.61 25.46 -40.85
C VAL A 470 18.31 24.94 -41.46
N SER A 471 18.03 25.33 -42.69
CA SER A 471 16.81 24.95 -43.43
C SER A 471 17.12 24.39 -44.82
N THR A 472 16.12 23.70 -45.36
CA THR A 472 15.92 23.39 -46.78
C THR A 472 14.50 23.81 -47.15
N GLU A 473 14.08 23.50 -48.38
CA GLU A 473 12.67 23.58 -48.84
C GLU A 473 11.66 22.94 -47.87
N THR A 474 12.00 21.76 -47.32
CA THR A 474 11.02 20.88 -46.66
C THR A 474 11.45 20.42 -45.26
N THR A 475 12.58 20.91 -44.74
CA THR A 475 13.11 20.50 -43.43
C THR A 475 13.86 21.64 -42.75
N VAL A 476 13.61 21.85 -41.46
CA VAL A 476 14.45 22.65 -40.57
C VAL A 476 15.21 21.71 -39.63
N THR A 477 16.51 21.95 -39.45
CA THR A 477 17.37 21.18 -38.55
C THR A 477 17.94 22.08 -37.46
N VAL A 478 17.61 21.78 -36.20
CA VAL A 478 18.13 22.49 -35.02
C VAL A 478 19.28 21.69 -34.43
N THR A 479 20.45 22.32 -34.26
CA THR A 479 21.65 21.68 -33.69
C THR A 479 21.87 22.18 -32.26
N LEU A 480 21.71 21.31 -31.26
CA LEU A 480 21.70 21.68 -29.84
C LEU A 480 22.42 20.66 -28.95
N SER A 481 22.69 21.03 -27.69
CA SER A 481 23.27 20.17 -26.65
C SER A 481 22.66 20.47 -25.28
N LEU A 482 22.59 19.47 -24.40
CA LEU A 482 22.19 19.60 -23.00
C LEU A 482 23.41 19.44 -22.06
N ASP A 483 23.35 19.97 -20.84
CA ASP A 483 24.38 19.79 -19.81
C ASP A 483 24.23 18.49 -18.99
N GLU A 484 23.15 17.75 -19.19
CA GLU A 484 22.90 16.40 -18.63
C GLU A 484 22.16 15.49 -19.62
N THR A 485 21.83 14.25 -19.24
CA THR A 485 21.26 13.24 -20.15
C THR A 485 19.74 13.37 -20.20
N GLY A 486 19.18 13.43 -21.41
CA GLY A 486 17.75 13.68 -21.58
C GLY A 486 17.31 13.74 -23.04
N THR A 487 16.05 14.07 -23.25
CA THR A 487 15.46 14.16 -24.59
C THR A 487 15.08 15.60 -24.91
N ALA A 488 15.31 16.02 -26.16
CA ALA A 488 14.99 17.37 -26.64
C ALA A 488 14.02 17.32 -27.83
N TRP A 489 12.97 18.14 -27.77
CA TRP A 489 11.97 18.35 -28.81
C TRP A 489 12.05 19.77 -29.34
N CYS A 490 11.76 19.98 -30.62
CA CYS A 490 11.63 21.33 -31.19
C CYS A 490 10.46 21.40 -32.18
N GLN A 491 9.69 22.49 -32.12
CA GLN A 491 8.59 22.77 -33.05
C GLN A 491 8.84 24.09 -33.78
N ALA A 492 8.59 24.08 -35.09
CA ALA A 492 8.49 25.29 -35.89
C ALA A 492 7.02 25.77 -35.92
N VAL A 493 6.79 27.05 -35.63
CA VAL A 493 5.51 27.75 -35.88
C VAL A 493 5.76 28.90 -36.86
N ARG A 494 4.78 29.29 -37.67
CA ARG A 494 4.96 30.40 -38.61
C ARG A 494 5.28 31.69 -37.85
N THR A 495 6.19 32.51 -38.38
CA THR A 495 6.65 33.73 -37.69
C THR A 495 5.49 34.64 -37.31
N GLY A 496 5.50 35.12 -36.05
CA GLY A 496 4.45 36.01 -35.52
C GLY A 496 3.14 35.34 -35.11
N PHE A 497 3.07 34.00 -35.08
CA PHE A 497 2.00 33.26 -34.39
C PHE A 497 2.27 33.20 -32.87
N ASP A 498 1.29 32.74 -32.08
CA ASP A 498 1.46 32.53 -30.64
C ASP A 498 2.52 31.44 -30.35
N VAL A 499 3.28 31.62 -29.26
CA VAL A 499 4.31 30.67 -28.79
C VAL A 499 3.67 29.31 -28.46
N PRO A 500 4.14 28.19 -29.03
CA PRO A 500 3.56 26.87 -28.79
C PRO A 500 3.76 26.44 -27.33
N THR A 501 2.72 25.84 -26.73
CA THR A 501 2.82 25.30 -25.38
C THR A 501 3.72 24.06 -25.34
N ILE A 502 4.25 23.71 -24.16
CA ILE A 502 5.05 22.47 -23.96
C ILE A 502 4.31 21.24 -24.50
N LEU A 503 2.99 21.15 -24.31
CA LEU A 503 2.19 20.04 -24.82
C LEU A 503 2.11 20.01 -26.35
N GLU A 504 2.11 21.16 -27.02
CA GLU A 504 2.11 21.23 -28.50
C GLU A 504 3.49 20.86 -29.05
N ILE A 505 4.57 21.27 -28.39
CA ILE A 505 5.94 20.85 -28.76
C ILE A 505 6.10 19.33 -28.59
N LEU A 506 5.57 18.75 -27.51
CA LEU A 506 5.56 17.29 -27.29
C LEU A 506 4.65 16.55 -28.29
N ASP A 507 3.41 17.02 -28.50
CA ASP A 507 2.47 16.50 -29.51
C ASP A 507 3.09 16.60 -30.94
N SER A 508 3.94 17.60 -31.20
CA SER A 508 4.67 17.74 -32.47
C SER A 508 5.64 16.60 -32.74
N ASN A 509 6.15 15.92 -31.70
CA ASN A 509 6.93 14.68 -31.80
C ASN A 509 8.09 14.75 -32.84
N PHE A 510 8.80 15.88 -32.88
CA PHE A 510 10.09 16.04 -33.53
C PHE A 510 11.16 16.16 -32.44
N TYR A 511 11.94 15.09 -32.22
CA TYR A 511 12.83 15.00 -31.07
C TYR A 511 14.17 14.32 -31.38
N SER A 512 15.09 14.38 -30.42
CA SER A 512 16.31 13.56 -30.37
C SER A 512 16.74 13.34 -28.93
N VAL A 513 17.16 12.10 -28.63
CA VAL A 513 17.72 11.71 -27.33
C VAL A 513 19.18 12.13 -27.27
N TYR A 514 19.61 12.68 -26.14
CA TYR A 514 20.96 13.20 -25.89
C TYR A 514 21.60 12.48 -24.69
N THR A 515 22.66 11.71 -24.95
CA THR A 515 23.49 11.11 -23.90
C THR A 515 24.64 12.05 -23.56
N HIS A 516 24.64 12.59 -22.34
CA HIS A 516 25.67 13.54 -21.94
C HIS A 516 27.06 12.89 -21.79
N ASN A 517 28.10 13.64 -22.12
CA ASN A 517 29.48 13.26 -21.88
C ASN A 517 30.32 14.47 -21.47
N ALA A 518 30.60 14.60 -20.17
CA ALA A 518 31.29 15.76 -19.59
C ALA A 518 32.71 15.99 -20.13
N MET A 519 33.32 15.01 -20.81
CA MET A 519 34.63 15.18 -21.47
C MET A 519 34.53 15.71 -22.90
N SER A 520 33.37 15.61 -23.55
CA SER A 520 33.13 16.03 -24.94
C SER A 520 31.62 15.96 -25.27
N PRO A 521 30.80 16.96 -24.87
CA PRO A 521 29.36 16.98 -25.16
C PRO A 521 29.13 17.04 -26.69
N PRO A 522 28.51 16.02 -27.31
CA PRO A 522 28.32 15.97 -28.76
C PRO A 522 26.97 16.59 -29.15
N PRO A 523 26.90 17.56 -30.07
CA PRO A 523 25.62 18.16 -30.45
C PRO A 523 24.70 17.12 -31.13
N ILE A 524 23.41 17.18 -30.80
CA ILE A 524 22.32 16.46 -31.48
C ILE A 524 21.62 17.36 -32.50
N MET A 525 20.91 16.74 -33.44
CA MET A 525 20.21 17.43 -34.54
C MET A 525 18.73 17.04 -34.54
N VAL A 526 17.85 17.93 -34.08
CA VAL A 526 16.40 17.75 -34.15
C VAL A 526 15.92 18.14 -35.55
N SER A 527 15.30 17.20 -36.27
CA SER A 527 14.81 17.39 -37.64
C SER A 527 13.30 17.63 -37.66
N ILE A 528 12.89 18.81 -38.11
CA ILE A 528 11.51 19.28 -38.17
C ILE A 528 11.08 19.26 -39.64
N ILE A 529 10.07 18.44 -39.98
CA ILE A 529 9.57 18.27 -41.37
C ILE A 529 8.15 18.82 -41.58
N GLY A 530 7.65 19.61 -40.62
CA GLY A 530 6.32 20.21 -40.65
C GLY A 530 6.05 21.09 -39.43
N TYR A 531 5.01 21.92 -39.51
CA TYR A 531 4.71 22.93 -38.47
C TYR A 531 3.44 22.64 -37.65
N ASP A 532 2.57 21.75 -38.15
CA ASP A 532 1.32 21.36 -37.47
C ASP A 532 1.11 19.84 -37.61
N ARG A 533 1.11 19.14 -36.47
CA ARG A 533 0.54 17.80 -36.30
C ARG A 533 -0.81 17.96 -35.60
N PRO A 534 -1.95 17.82 -36.31
CA PRO A 534 -3.26 17.96 -35.70
C PRO A 534 -3.49 16.85 -34.67
N ARG A 535 -4.17 17.20 -33.57
CA ARG A 535 -4.30 16.43 -32.32
C ARG A 535 -5.17 15.15 -32.39
N ASN A 536 -5.12 14.46 -33.51
CA ASN A 536 -5.88 13.27 -33.86
C ASN A 536 -5.03 12.01 -33.59
N SER A 537 -5.68 10.84 -33.47
CA SER A 537 -5.01 9.56 -33.16
C SER A 537 -4.25 8.92 -34.34
N ASP A 538 -3.64 9.74 -35.20
CA ASP A 538 -2.91 9.29 -36.41
C ASP A 538 -1.64 10.13 -36.61
N ASN A 539 -0.55 9.67 -35.99
CA ASN A 539 0.77 10.30 -36.05
C ASN A 539 1.40 10.33 -37.48
N SER A 540 0.75 9.73 -38.48
CA SER A 540 1.22 9.78 -39.87
C SER A 540 0.92 11.09 -40.59
N TYR A 541 -0.08 11.86 -40.15
CA TYR A 541 -0.37 13.17 -40.74
C TYR A 541 0.56 14.24 -40.19
N VAL A 542 1.26 14.92 -41.10
CA VAL A 542 2.11 16.09 -40.83
C VAL A 542 1.74 17.14 -41.86
N THR A 543 1.43 18.36 -41.42
CA THR A 543 1.34 19.51 -42.33
C THR A 543 2.76 19.91 -42.72
N PRO A 544 3.17 19.76 -44.00
CA PRO A 544 4.54 20.04 -44.41
C PRO A 544 4.95 21.48 -44.12
N LEU A 545 6.26 21.73 -44.04
CA LEU A 545 6.75 23.09 -44.20
C LEU A 545 6.39 23.59 -45.60
N VAL A 546 6.04 24.87 -45.69
CA VAL A 546 5.75 25.54 -46.97
C VAL A 546 7.01 26.28 -47.40
N LEU A 547 7.32 26.26 -48.70
CA LEU A 547 8.46 26.96 -49.30
C LEU A 547 8.40 28.48 -49.03
N GLY A 548 9.56 29.15 -49.11
CA GLY A 548 9.71 30.60 -48.85
C GLY A 548 9.37 31.08 -47.43
N THR A 549 8.71 30.24 -46.63
CA THR A 549 7.99 30.66 -45.43
C THR A 549 8.93 30.80 -44.22
N ASP A 550 8.71 31.87 -43.47
CA ASP A 550 9.36 32.17 -42.20
C ASP A 550 8.74 31.42 -41.01
N TYR A 551 9.61 30.89 -40.15
CA TYR A 551 9.26 30.15 -38.95
C TYR A 551 10.04 30.62 -37.72
N ASP A 552 9.33 30.75 -36.60
CA ASP A 552 9.90 30.80 -35.24
C ASP A 552 9.98 29.38 -34.69
N VAL A 553 11.16 28.95 -34.24
CA VAL A 553 11.42 27.61 -33.71
C VAL A 553 11.67 27.65 -32.22
N TYR A 554 10.90 26.85 -31.48
CA TYR A 554 10.96 26.72 -30.03
C TYR A 554 11.32 25.29 -29.64
N CYS A 555 12.19 25.14 -28.64
CA CYS A 555 12.64 23.84 -28.14
C CYS A 555 12.30 23.65 -26.66
N TYR A 556 12.01 22.41 -26.30
CA TYR A 556 11.78 21.91 -24.95
C TYR A 556 12.69 20.70 -24.72
N ALA A 557 13.06 20.44 -23.47
CA ALA A 557 13.78 19.25 -23.07
C ALA A 557 13.30 18.79 -21.68
N ASP A 558 13.44 17.51 -21.41
CA ASP A 558 13.39 16.92 -20.08
C ASP A 558 14.53 15.92 -19.88
N ASP A 559 14.73 15.52 -18.63
CA ASP A 559 15.71 14.51 -18.23
C ASP A 559 15.24 13.09 -18.62
N ASP A 560 16.19 12.21 -18.94
CA ASP A 560 15.87 10.81 -19.24
C ASP A 560 15.54 10.10 -17.92
N LEU A 561 14.24 9.84 -17.70
CA LEU A 561 13.66 9.24 -16.49
C LEU A 561 14.60 8.21 -15.80
N CYS A 562 15.21 8.62 -14.69
CA CYS A 562 16.13 7.76 -13.93
C CYS A 562 15.45 6.44 -13.49
N VAL A 563 16.21 5.34 -13.45
CA VAL A 563 15.64 3.97 -13.39
C VAL A 563 14.90 3.71 -12.07
N GLY A 564 13.58 3.92 -12.07
CA GLY A 564 12.69 3.82 -10.91
C GLY A 564 12.03 5.13 -10.50
N CYS A 565 12.46 6.25 -11.07
CA CYS A 565 11.90 7.59 -10.85
C CYS A 565 10.47 7.71 -11.42
N LYS A 566 9.64 8.53 -10.77
CA LYS A 566 8.19 8.66 -11.07
C LYS A 566 7.83 9.95 -11.82
N VAL A 567 8.81 10.82 -12.08
CA VAL A 567 8.67 12.16 -12.68
C VAL A 567 9.86 12.42 -13.61
N THR A 568 9.64 13.18 -14.68
CA THR A 568 10.69 13.88 -15.44
C THR A 568 10.64 15.38 -15.11
N ASN A 569 11.80 16.04 -15.12
CA ASN A 569 11.98 17.46 -14.84
C ASN A 569 12.13 18.23 -16.16
N GLY A 570 10.99 18.64 -16.73
CA GLY A 570 10.95 19.46 -17.95
C GLY A 570 11.42 20.90 -17.76
N VAL A 571 12.05 21.48 -18.79
CA VAL A 571 12.39 22.90 -18.79
C VAL A 571 11.16 23.79 -18.67
N SER A 572 11.31 24.93 -18.00
CA SER A 572 10.21 25.86 -17.80
C SER A 572 9.69 26.44 -19.13
N PHE A 573 8.41 26.82 -19.18
CA PHE A 573 7.86 27.52 -20.36
C PHE A 573 8.60 28.83 -20.67
N ALA A 574 9.17 29.51 -19.66
CA ALA A 574 10.02 30.67 -19.89
C ALA A 574 11.35 30.31 -20.59
N THR A 575 11.91 29.13 -20.31
CA THR A 575 13.06 28.56 -21.02
C THR A 575 12.69 28.25 -22.48
N VAL A 576 11.51 27.67 -22.71
CA VAL A 576 10.97 27.42 -24.05
C VAL A 576 10.85 28.73 -24.84
N THR A 577 10.19 29.76 -24.29
CA THR A 577 10.09 31.07 -24.96
C THR A 577 11.47 31.69 -25.22
N ALA A 578 12.43 31.53 -24.32
CA ALA A 578 13.80 32.03 -24.49
C ALA A 578 14.63 31.26 -25.52
N SER A 579 14.18 30.09 -25.99
CA SER A 579 14.87 29.29 -27.00
C SER A 579 14.66 29.76 -28.44
N GLN A 580 13.69 30.66 -28.68
CA GLN A 580 13.23 31.12 -30.00
C GLN A 580 14.37 31.39 -31.00
N GLN A 581 14.39 30.62 -32.09
CA GLN A 581 15.24 30.88 -33.26
C GLN A 581 14.38 31.18 -34.49
N PHE A 582 14.67 32.27 -35.20
CA PHE A 582 14.06 32.59 -36.50
C PHE A 582 14.77 31.83 -37.63
N ILE A 583 14.00 31.28 -38.57
CA ILE A 583 14.52 30.62 -39.78
C ILE A 583 13.52 30.72 -40.95
N ARG A 584 14.02 31.08 -42.14
CA ARG A 584 13.27 30.97 -43.40
C ARG A 584 13.52 29.61 -44.06
N THR A 585 12.48 28.98 -44.61
CA THR A 585 12.64 27.83 -45.51
C THR A 585 13.03 28.28 -46.91
N LEU A 586 13.93 27.56 -47.57
CA LEU A 586 14.37 27.96 -48.91
C LEU A 586 13.24 27.71 -49.93
N ASP A 587 13.13 28.53 -50.96
CA ASP A 587 12.72 28.00 -52.27
C ASP A 587 13.96 27.87 -53.16
N LEU A 588 13.99 26.78 -53.92
CA LEU A 588 15.02 26.45 -54.92
C LEU A 588 14.34 25.72 -56.11
N THR A 589 13.02 25.79 -56.20
CA THR A 589 12.26 25.20 -57.28
C THR A 589 12.20 26.15 -58.47
N SER A 590 11.24 26.09 -59.39
CA SER A 590 11.28 26.94 -60.59
C SER A 590 9.88 27.22 -61.09
N PRO A 591 9.58 28.39 -61.67
CA PRO A 591 8.20 28.85 -61.73
C PRO A 591 7.30 27.99 -62.61
N GLN A 592 6.11 27.65 -62.10
CA GLN A 592 5.04 27.03 -62.88
C GLN A 592 4.18 28.13 -63.50
N MET A 593 4.29 28.28 -64.81
CA MET A 593 3.34 29.11 -65.55
C MET A 593 2.21 28.24 -66.09
N ARG A 594 0.98 28.73 -65.94
CA ARG A 594 -0.24 28.07 -66.37
C ARG A 594 -1.01 28.93 -67.36
N TYR A 595 -1.30 28.37 -68.53
CA TYR A 595 -2.14 29.00 -69.54
C TYR A 595 -3.62 29.04 -69.09
N ILE A 596 -4.29 30.18 -69.28
CA ILE A 596 -5.71 30.36 -68.99
C ILE A 596 -6.49 30.62 -70.29
N ALA A 597 -6.06 31.61 -71.09
CA ALA A 597 -6.68 31.95 -72.37
C ALA A 597 -5.73 32.78 -73.25
N ALA A 598 -5.96 32.78 -74.56
CA ALA A 598 -5.41 33.77 -75.49
C ALA A 598 -6.45 34.13 -76.56
N GLU A 599 -6.56 35.41 -76.90
CA GLU A 599 -7.46 35.91 -77.93
C GLU A 599 -6.86 37.13 -78.66
N SER A 600 -7.24 37.36 -79.92
CA SER A 600 -6.88 38.62 -80.60
C SER A 600 -7.89 39.72 -80.24
N ILE A 601 -7.34 40.86 -79.80
CA ILE A 601 -8.12 42.01 -79.31
C ILE A 601 -8.12 43.21 -80.27
N ALA A 602 -7.23 43.20 -81.27
CA ALA A 602 -7.13 44.17 -82.36
C ALA A 602 -6.33 43.57 -83.53
N HIS A 603 -6.36 44.19 -84.70
CA HIS A 603 -5.56 43.77 -85.86
C HIS A 603 -4.05 43.64 -85.61
N ASP A 604 -3.49 44.40 -84.65
CA ASP A 604 -2.07 44.39 -84.29
C ASP A 604 -1.75 43.69 -82.96
N LYS A 605 -2.74 43.05 -82.29
CA LYS A 605 -2.61 42.59 -80.89
C LYS A 605 -3.27 41.24 -80.56
N ILE A 606 -2.58 40.50 -79.69
CA ILE A 606 -3.06 39.29 -78.99
C ILE A 606 -2.93 39.54 -77.49
N ILE A 607 -3.96 39.21 -76.71
CA ILE A 607 -3.88 39.11 -75.25
C ILE A 607 -3.69 37.63 -74.85
N ILE A 608 -2.89 37.40 -73.82
CA ILE A 608 -2.57 36.09 -73.24
C ILE A 608 -2.78 36.22 -71.74
N THR A 609 -3.77 35.53 -71.20
CA THR A 609 -4.03 35.46 -69.77
C THR A 609 -3.36 34.20 -69.19
N LEU A 610 -2.54 34.39 -68.16
CA LEU A 610 -1.74 33.35 -67.53
C LEU A 610 -1.75 33.47 -66.00
N GLN A 611 -1.53 32.36 -65.31
CA GLN A 611 -1.28 32.30 -63.86
C GLN A 611 0.16 31.83 -63.62
N VAL A 612 0.78 32.28 -62.54
CA VAL A 612 2.12 31.87 -62.05
C VAL A 612 2.00 31.57 -60.56
N ASP A 613 2.71 30.57 -60.03
CA ASP A 613 2.54 30.09 -58.65
C ASP A 613 3.47 30.72 -57.60
N GLU A 614 4.52 31.42 -58.02
CA GLU A 614 5.52 32.12 -57.21
C GLU A 614 5.84 33.53 -57.77
N GLY A 615 6.65 34.33 -57.06
CA GLY A 615 7.07 35.69 -57.41
C GLY A 615 7.96 35.72 -58.65
N VAL A 616 7.52 36.41 -59.73
CA VAL A 616 8.22 36.34 -61.02
C VAL A 616 8.12 37.57 -61.91
N LYS A 617 9.12 37.73 -62.78
CA LYS A 617 9.07 38.54 -64.00
C LYS A 617 8.59 37.71 -65.17
N VAL A 618 7.61 38.22 -65.93
CA VAL A 618 7.02 37.52 -67.09
C VAL A 618 7.42 38.19 -68.41
N TRP A 619 7.74 37.37 -69.42
CA TRP A 619 7.87 37.75 -70.82
C TRP A 619 7.01 36.84 -71.70
N CYS A 620 6.32 37.41 -72.68
CA CYS A 620 5.67 36.67 -73.77
C CYS A 620 6.09 37.23 -75.13
N ALA A 621 6.08 36.38 -76.16
CA ALA A 621 6.44 36.74 -77.52
C ALA A 621 5.72 35.86 -78.54
N ALA A 622 5.38 36.43 -79.71
CA ALA A 622 4.70 35.76 -80.80
C ALA A 622 5.49 35.86 -82.12
N TRP A 623 5.47 34.80 -82.91
CA TRP A 623 6.07 34.71 -84.23
C TRP A 623 5.11 34.03 -85.23
N ASP A 624 5.15 34.51 -86.48
CA ASP A 624 4.42 33.98 -87.65
C ASP A 624 5.13 32.77 -88.28
N THR A 625 6.41 32.60 -87.93
CA THR A 625 7.36 31.64 -88.48
C THR A 625 8.23 31.07 -87.35
N ASP A 626 8.71 29.84 -87.51
CA ASP A 626 9.39 29.11 -86.44
C ASP A 626 10.62 29.89 -85.92
N PRO A 627 10.66 30.30 -84.63
CA PRO A 627 11.81 31.00 -84.06
C PRO A 627 13.03 30.09 -83.84
N LEU A 628 12.94 28.78 -84.06
CA LEU A 628 14.02 27.80 -83.94
C LEU A 628 14.65 27.72 -82.52
N LEU A 629 13.84 27.93 -81.48
CA LEU A 629 14.24 27.91 -80.06
C LEU A 629 14.90 26.57 -79.65
N ASP A 630 14.54 25.46 -80.31
CA ASP A 630 15.08 24.11 -80.07
C ASP A 630 16.46 23.85 -80.74
N SER A 631 17.01 24.82 -81.47
CA SER A 631 18.16 24.59 -82.36
C SER A 631 19.52 24.54 -81.64
N ALA A 632 19.83 23.38 -81.04
CA ALA A 632 21.10 23.04 -80.38
C ALA A 632 22.39 23.13 -81.26
N ALA A 633 22.31 23.71 -82.46
CA ALA A 633 23.39 23.92 -83.42
C ALA A 633 23.51 25.40 -83.87
N GLY A 634 23.34 26.35 -82.95
CA GLY A 634 23.57 27.78 -83.20
C GLY A 634 22.66 28.74 -82.44
N ALA A 635 21.70 28.25 -81.66
CA ALA A 635 20.74 29.07 -80.92
C ALA A 635 21.39 30.21 -80.11
N THR A 636 20.88 31.42 -80.32
CA THR A 636 20.61 32.30 -79.19
C THR A 636 19.67 31.57 -78.24
N ASP A 637 20.09 31.46 -76.98
CA ASP A 637 19.31 30.90 -75.88
C ASP A 637 17.83 31.36 -75.91
N TYR A 638 16.90 30.46 -75.59
CA TYR A 638 15.46 30.68 -75.74
C TYR A 638 14.98 31.89 -74.90
N ARG A 639 15.54 32.04 -73.69
CA ARG A 639 15.39 33.23 -72.84
C ARG A 639 15.85 34.47 -73.57
N THR A 640 17.06 34.46 -74.14
CA THR A 640 17.59 35.58 -74.95
C THR A 640 16.68 35.94 -76.14
N MET A 641 16.03 34.97 -76.79
CA MET A 641 15.10 35.23 -77.90
C MET A 641 13.75 35.81 -77.44
N ILE A 642 13.16 35.27 -76.37
CA ILE A 642 11.89 35.77 -75.80
C ILE A 642 12.09 37.15 -75.16
N LYS A 643 13.18 37.35 -74.39
CA LYS A 643 13.57 38.68 -73.89
C LYS A 643 13.97 39.65 -75.01
N GLY A 644 14.49 39.16 -76.13
CA GLY A 644 14.73 39.97 -77.34
C GLY A 644 13.45 40.60 -77.90
N LYS A 645 12.28 40.04 -77.57
CA LYS A 645 10.95 40.54 -77.94
C LYS A 645 10.27 41.40 -76.86
N GLN A 646 10.97 41.78 -75.79
CA GLN A 646 10.43 42.59 -74.69
C GLN A 646 9.76 43.92 -75.13
N ALA A 647 10.14 44.51 -76.26
CA ALA A 647 9.52 45.73 -76.79
C ALA A 647 8.11 45.52 -77.39
N ASP A 648 7.81 44.29 -77.81
CA ASP A 648 6.56 43.88 -78.45
C ASP A 648 5.55 43.30 -77.43
N CYS A 649 5.77 43.52 -76.13
CA CYS A 649 5.02 42.90 -75.02
C CYS A 649 4.77 43.94 -73.90
N GLU A 650 3.52 44.06 -73.45
CA GLU A 650 3.09 44.90 -72.32
C GLU A 650 2.03 44.19 -71.46
N ASP A 651 1.86 44.53 -70.19
CA ASP A 651 0.69 44.09 -69.40
C ASP A 651 -0.57 44.91 -69.77
N ASN A 652 -1.74 44.53 -69.25
CA ASN A 652 -2.98 45.30 -69.46
C ASN A 652 -2.98 46.72 -68.83
N LEU A 653 -1.88 47.13 -68.17
CA LEU A 653 -1.67 48.45 -67.58
C LEU A 653 -0.70 49.32 -68.42
N GLY A 654 -0.04 48.74 -69.41
CA GLY A 654 0.99 49.39 -70.25
C GLY A 654 2.41 49.35 -69.67
N ASN A 655 2.67 48.54 -68.63
CA ASN A 655 4.03 48.24 -68.19
C ASN A 655 4.67 47.26 -69.18
N GLN A 656 5.95 47.46 -69.50
CA GLN A 656 6.65 46.58 -70.42
C GLN A 656 6.93 45.21 -69.77
N CYS A 657 6.79 44.11 -70.51
CA CYS A 657 7.11 42.77 -69.99
C CYS A 657 8.53 42.71 -69.41
N GLY A 658 8.74 41.97 -68.33
CA GLY A 658 10.01 41.96 -67.59
C GLY A 658 10.46 43.29 -66.98
N SER A 659 9.64 44.34 -67.01
CA SER A 659 9.83 45.56 -66.20
C SER A 659 8.76 45.74 -65.12
N PHE A 660 7.90 44.74 -64.96
CA PHE A 660 7.00 44.56 -63.82
C PHE A 660 7.20 43.16 -63.24
N TYR A 661 6.73 42.99 -62.02
CA TYR A 661 6.74 41.75 -61.25
C TYR A 661 5.30 41.28 -61.06
N VAL A 662 5.10 39.96 -60.99
CA VAL A 662 3.92 39.33 -60.39
C VAL A 662 4.33 38.97 -58.98
N TYR A 663 3.73 39.62 -57.98
CA TYR A 663 4.28 39.63 -56.62
C TYR A 663 3.73 38.49 -55.75
N ASP A 664 4.50 38.04 -54.77
CA ASP A 664 4.05 37.12 -53.73
C ASP A 664 4.26 37.68 -52.31
N LEU A 665 4.46 36.83 -51.29
CA LEU A 665 4.61 37.28 -49.90
C LEU A 665 6.07 37.45 -49.49
N ASP A 666 7.01 37.05 -50.33
CA ASP A 666 8.45 36.91 -50.05
C ASP A 666 9.16 38.21 -50.43
N ASP A 667 8.70 38.86 -51.52
CA ASP A 667 8.85 40.28 -51.92
C ASP A 667 8.85 41.29 -50.75
N ILE A 668 8.20 40.93 -49.64
CA ILE A 668 8.11 41.76 -48.43
C ILE A 668 9.45 41.91 -47.71
N GLU A 669 10.37 40.97 -47.84
CA GLU A 669 11.61 40.92 -47.06
C GLU A 669 12.91 40.96 -47.91
N ASP A 670 12.83 40.60 -49.20
CA ASP A 670 13.99 40.43 -50.11
C ASP A 670 14.67 41.74 -50.60
N GLY A 671 14.26 42.88 -50.04
CA GLY A 671 15.18 44.02 -49.91
C GLY A 671 15.28 44.94 -51.12
N SER A 672 14.14 45.42 -51.65
CA SER A 672 14.02 46.56 -52.56
C SER A 672 14.54 46.39 -54.01
N ALA A 673 14.71 45.14 -54.47
CA ALA A 673 15.01 44.85 -55.88
C ALA A 673 13.79 45.01 -56.81
N ASP A 674 12.60 44.87 -56.23
CA ASP A 674 11.27 44.84 -56.87
C ASP A 674 10.50 46.17 -56.63
N GLY A 675 10.52 46.68 -55.39
CA GLY A 675 9.78 47.88 -54.95
C GLY A 675 8.94 47.71 -53.69
N VAL A 676 8.75 46.49 -53.18
CA VAL A 676 8.07 46.12 -51.94
C VAL A 676 9.10 46.01 -50.80
N SER A 677 8.62 46.15 -49.56
CA SER A 677 9.41 45.96 -48.32
C SER A 677 8.52 45.89 -47.06
N ASN A 678 7.22 45.61 -47.24
CA ASN A 678 6.19 45.48 -46.20
C ASN A 678 4.85 45.10 -46.82
N LYS A 679 3.99 44.48 -46.02
CA LYS A 679 2.65 44.04 -46.39
C LYS A 679 1.75 45.14 -47.00
N ALA A 680 1.94 46.41 -46.62
CA ALA A 680 1.15 47.52 -47.14
C ALA A 680 1.55 47.95 -48.56
N GLN A 681 2.82 47.76 -48.96
CA GLN A 681 3.24 47.88 -50.35
C GLN A 681 2.73 46.70 -51.17
N TYR A 682 2.89 45.46 -50.68
CA TYR A 682 2.34 44.28 -51.34
C TYR A 682 0.81 44.40 -51.55
N ASP A 683 0.05 44.82 -50.53
CA ASP A 683 -1.41 44.99 -50.68
C ASP A 683 -1.82 46.11 -51.65
N ALA A 684 -0.87 46.98 -52.06
CA ALA A 684 -1.04 47.97 -53.12
C ALA A 684 -0.54 47.51 -54.51
N THR A 685 0.18 46.39 -54.63
CA THR A 685 0.53 45.79 -55.94
C THR A 685 -0.71 45.18 -56.60
N LYS A 686 -0.68 45.07 -57.94
CA LYS A 686 -1.83 44.63 -58.75
C LYS A 686 -1.72 43.19 -59.22
N TRP A 687 -0.55 42.80 -59.73
CA TRP A 687 -0.27 41.43 -60.15
C TRP A 687 0.22 40.63 -58.95
N LYS A 688 -0.37 39.47 -58.73
CA LYS A 688 -0.03 38.59 -57.60
C LYS A 688 -0.05 37.13 -58.04
N PHE A 689 0.77 36.32 -57.40
CA PHE A 689 0.80 34.88 -57.62
C PHE A 689 -0.61 34.26 -57.51
N ASN A 690 -0.85 33.22 -58.30
CA ASN A 690 -2.15 32.55 -58.49
C ASN A 690 -3.33 33.47 -58.90
N GLN A 691 -3.06 34.64 -59.49
CA GLN A 691 -4.08 35.48 -60.13
C GLN A 691 -3.88 35.55 -61.65
N ASP A 692 -4.96 35.87 -62.37
CA ASP A 692 -4.96 36.03 -63.82
C ASP A 692 -4.16 37.28 -64.21
N VAL A 693 -3.02 37.10 -64.88
CA VAL A 693 -2.16 38.16 -65.41
C VAL A 693 -2.36 38.27 -66.91
N ASP A 694 -2.76 39.44 -67.39
CA ASP A 694 -3.02 39.72 -68.80
C ASP A 694 -1.78 40.33 -69.49
N ILE A 695 -1.22 39.60 -70.45
CA ILE A 695 -0.09 40.02 -71.28
C ILE A 695 -0.56 40.32 -72.70
N ILE A 696 -0.35 41.54 -73.17
CA ILE A 696 -0.65 42.01 -74.52
C ILE A 696 0.63 41.96 -75.37
N VAL A 697 0.65 41.07 -76.35
CA VAL A 697 1.64 41.05 -77.43
C VAL A 697 1.13 41.95 -78.57
N LYS A 698 2.00 42.83 -79.07
CA LYS A 698 1.67 43.95 -79.97
C LYS A 698 2.63 44.05 -81.16
N ASN A 699 2.40 45.00 -82.06
CA ASN A 699 3.13 45.18 -83.33
C ASN A 699 2.98 43.99 -84.29
N LEU A 700 1.84 43.28 -84.22
CA LEU A 700 1.52 42.13 -85.07
C LEU A 700 0.96 42.58 -86.44
N VAL A 701 0.83 41.63 -87.36
CA VAL A 701 0.29 41.84 -88.71
C VAL A 701 -1.19 41.43 -88.75
N GLU A 702 -2.03 42.22 -89.40
CA GLU A 702 -3.48 41.96 -89.61
C GLU A 702 -3.75 40.69 -90.44
N GLU A 703 -4.87 40.00 -90.15
CA GLU A 703 -5.33 38.74 -90.78
C GLU A 703 -4.34 37.54 -90.70
N ASN A 704 -3.28 37.63 -89.88
CA ASN A 704 -2.14 36.71 -89.90
C ASN A 704 -2.19 35.69 -88.73
N ASP A 705 -1.84 34.43 -89.03
CA ASP A 705 -1.71 33.36 -88.04
C ASP A 705 -0.38 33.49 -87.27
N TYR A 706 -0.45 33.40 -85.93
CA TYR A 706 0.70 33.30 -85.03
C TYR A 706 0.71 31.92 -84.36
N PRO A 707 1.31 30.89 -85.00
CA PRO A 707 1.37 29.52 -84.45
C PRO A 707 2.50 29.32 -83.42
N TYR A 708 3.39 30.29 -83.25
CA TYR A 708 4.52 30.22 -82.32
C TYR A 708 4.40 31.34 -81.28
N ILE A 709 3.66 31.09 -80.21
CA ILE A 709 3.52 32.00 -79.08
C ILE A 709 4.15 31.35 -77.86
N TYR A 710 5.09 32.02 -77.20
CA TYR A 710 5.81 31.49 -76.04
C TYR A 710 5.82 32.50 -74.91
N CYS A 711 5.58 32.03 -73.69
CA CYS A 711 5.74 32.80 -72.46
C CYS A 711 6.78 32.13 -71.55
N TYR A 712 7.47 32.94 -70.76
CA TYR A 712 8.64 32.59 -69.96
C TYR A 712 8.66 33.43 -68.68
N ALA A 713 9.03 32.81 -67.57
CA ALA A 713 9.18 33.46 -66.26
C ALA A 713 10.57 33.22 -65.65
N GLU A 714 10.97 34.16 -64.80
CA GLU A 714 12.11 34.08 -63.89
C GLU A 714 11.68 34.56 -62.53
N ASP A 715 12.17 33.87 -61.50
CA ASP A 715 12.24 34.30 -60.11
C ASP A 715 12.89 35.68 -59.93
N ASP A 716 12.81 36.18 -58.70
CA ASP A 716 13.47 37.43 -58.28
C ASP A 716 14.68 37.22 -57.39
N GLU A 717 14.82 36.04 -56.79
CA GLU A 717 15.87 35.71 -55.82
C GLU A 717 17.29 35.72 -56.44
N ALA A 718 18.30 35.67 -55.58
CA ALA A 718 19.70 35.67 -55.96
C ALA A 718 20.36 34.29 -55.73
N ALA A 719 20.56 33.44 -56.75
CA ALA A 719 20.32 33.62 -58.18
C ALA A 719 18.94 33.07 -58.61
N PRO A 720 18.29 33.67 -59.62
CA PRO A 720 16.91 33.35 -59.96
C PRO A 720 16.82 31.97 -60.60
N ASN A 721 15.79 31.20 -60.24
CA ASN A 721 15.41 30.03 -61.02
C ASN A 721 14.64 30.48 -62.28
N GLU A 722 14.76 29.68 -63.34
CA GLU A 722 14.34 30.07 -64.69
C GLU A 722 13.48 28.96 -65.29
N MET A 723 12.35 29.32 -65.93
CA MET A 723 11.53 28.32 -66.63
C MET A 723 12.38 27.56 -67.67
N ILE A 724 12.33 26.23 -67.62
CA ILE A 724 13.17 25.38 -68.47
C ILE A 724 12.62 25.26 -69.90
N TRP A 725 13.48 24.89 -70.85
CA TRP A 725 13.07 24.42 -72.17
C TRP A 725 13.32 22.92 -72.30
N ASP A 726 12.24 22.15 -72.48
CA ASP A 726 12.27 20.74 -72.85
C ASP A 726 11.27 20.47 -73.99
N ALA A 727 11.77 19.99 -75.13
CA ALA A 727 10.95 19.62 -76.28
C ALA A 727 10.08 18.35 -76.02
N ALA A 728 10.29 17.64 -74.91
CA ALA A 728 9.51 16.46 -74.56
C ALA A 728 8.02 16.78 -74.32
N ALA A 729 7.16 15.93 -74.89
CA ALA A 729 5.73 15.97 -74.60
C ALA A 729 5.49 15.62 -73.12
N ASN A 730 4.76 16.50 -72.43
CA ASN A 730 4.42 16.43 -70.99
C ASN A 730 5.52 16.83 -69.98
N ALA A 731 6.45 17.73 -70.33
CA ALA A 731 7.41 18.29 -69.36
C ALA A 731 6.78 19.24 -68.31
N GLY A 732 5.48 19.57 -68.44
CA GLY A 732 4.68 20.23 -67.39
C GLY A 732 4.73 21.76 -67.41
N PRO A 733 4.11 22.43 -66.41
CA PRO A 733 3.94 23.89 -66.39
C PRO A 733 5.24 24.66 -66.08
N ARG A 734 6.33 23.97 -65.70
CA ARG A 734 7.68 24.55 -65.55
C ARG A 734 8.41 24.74 -66.90
N ASN A 735 7.78 24.37 -68.02
CA ASN A 735 8.40 24.31 -69.35
C ASN A 735 7.81 25.31 -70.36
N VAL A 736 8.66 26.16 -70.93
CA VAL A 736 8.33 27.14 -71.98
C VAL A 736 7.76 26.49 -73.23
N HIS A 737 8.27 25.32 -73.63
CA HIS A 737 7.80 24.63 -74.83
C HIS A 737 6.39 24.03 -74.64
N THR A 738 6.09 23.52 -73.44
CA THR A 738 4.73 23.08 -73.08
C THR A 738 3.76 24.27 -73.07
N MET A 739 4.14 25.40 -72.46
CA MET A 739 3.35 26.64 -72.47
C MET A 739 2.93 27.06 -73.90
N GLY A 740 3.89 27.15 -74.83
CA GLY A 740 3.58 27.53 -76.21
C GLY A 740 2.74 26.49 -76.98
N THR A 741 2.85 25.21 -76.61
CA THR A 741 2.00 24.14 -77.15
C THR A 741 0.56 24.25 -76.64
N GLU A 742 0.34 24.73 -75.42
CA GLU A 742 -0.99 24.94 -74.83
C GLU A 742 -1.69 26.21 -75.36
N ILE A 743 -0.93 27.29 -75.60
CA ILE A 743 -1.45 28.51 -76.25
C ILE A 743 -1.88 28.22 -77.70
N GLY A 744 -0.99 27.60 -78.48
CA GLY A 744 -1.25 27.25 -79.87
C GLY A 744 -1.38 28.45 -80.82
N THR A 745 -2.07 28.26 -81.94
CA THR A 745 -2.24 29.30 -82.97
C THR A 745 -3.35 30.28 -82.63
N VAL A 746 -3.02 31.58 -82.63
CA VAL A 746 -4.00 32.67 -82.60
C VAL A 746 -3.87 33.50 -83.89
N GLN A 747 -4.99 33.79 -84.55
CA GLN A 747 -5.04 34.68 -85.71
C GLN A 747 -5.41 36.10 -85.27
N THR A 748 -4.79 37.12 -85.84
CA THR A 748 -5.17 38.53 -85.62
C THR A 748 -6.50 38.88 -86.29
N LEU A 749 -7.25 39.82 -85.70
CA LEU A 749 -8.53 40.28 -86.24
C LEU A 749 -8.35 41.02 -87.58
N ASP A 750 -9.33 40.87 -88.48
CA ASP A 750 -9.55 41.74 -89.64
C ASP A 750 -10.46 42.91 -89.23
N GLU A 751 -9.96 44.15 -89.33
CA GLU A 751 -10.75 45.37 -89.08
C GLU A 751 -11.38 45.96 -90.37
N SER A 752 -11.23 45.28 -91.51
CA SER A 752 -11.82 45.68 -92.80
C SER A 752 -13.35 45.57 -92.82
N PRO A 753 -14.11 46.66 -93.08
CA PRO A 753 -15.56 46.59 -93.11
C PRO A 753 -16.07 45.80 -94.35
N PRO A 754 -16.85 44.71 -94.17
CA PRO A 754 -17.18 43.79 -95.26
C PRO A 754 -18.09 44.41 -96.34
N ILE A 755 -17.66 44.28 -97.60
CA ILE A 755 -18.35 44.85 -98.78
C ILE A 755 -19.54 43.96 -99.18
N PHE A 756 -20.68 44.16 -98.52
CA PHE A 756 -21.90 43.37 -98.75
C PHE A 756 -22.48 43.50 -100.17
N THR A 757 -22.40 42.40 -100.93
CA THR A 757 -23.13 42.22 -102.20
C THR A 757 -24.33 41.30 -102.00
N LYS A 758 -25.52 41.71 -102.49
CA LYS A 758 -26.79 40.99 -102.25
C LYS A 758 -26.92 39.67 -103.03
N LEU A 759 -27.29 38.60 -102.33
CA LEU A 759 -28.28 37.61 -102.79
C LEU A 759 -28.98 36.97 -101.57
N ALA A 760 -30.10 36.27 -101.77
CA ALA A 760 -30.92 35.77 -100.65
C ALA A 760 -31.71 34.50 -101.01
N MET A 761 -31.85 33.55 -100.07
CA MET A 761 -33.05 32.69 -99.91
C MET A 761 -33.07 31.81 -98.63
N TRP A 762 -34.16 31.97 -97.86
CA TRP A 762 -35.03 30.89 -97.30
C TRP A 762 -34.63 29.97 -96.10
N ILE A 763 -35.27 30.29 -94.95
CA ILE A 763 -36.32 29.49 -94.23
C ILE A 763 -36.00 28.71 -92.91
N ALA A 764 -36.99 28.82 -91.99
CA ALA A 764 -37.34 27.97 -90.80
C ALA A 764 -36.40 27.96 -89.55
N ALA A 765 -36.92 27.83 -88.31
CA ALA A 765 -38.27 28.06 -87.78
C ALA A 765 -38.33 28.20 -86.22
N HIS A 766 -39.27 29.03 -85.75
CA HIS A 766 -40.10 28.95 -84.51
C HIS A 766 -39.50 28.74 -83.09
N VAL A 767 -39.71 29.76 -82.24
CA VAL A 767 -40.51 29.73 -80.98
C VAL A 767 -39.96 28.97 -79.74
N THR A 768 -39.15 29.70 -78.97
CA THR A 768 -39.24 30.01 -77.51
C THR A 768 -39.39 28.95 -76.39
N SER A 769 -38.59 29.21 -75.34
CA SER A 769 -38.92 29.31 -73.90
C SER A 769 -39.00 28.08 -72.97
N GLN A 770 -38.04 28.09 -72.01
CA GLN A 770 -38.17 27.87 -70.56
C GLN A 770 -38.74 26.55 -70.01
N GLY A 771 -37.89 25.84 -69.26
CA GLY A 771 -38.03 25.88 -67.80
C GLY A 771 -38.04 24.55 -67.00
N SER A 772 -37.55 24.64 -65.77
CA SER A 772 -37.88 23.81 -64.60
C SER A 772 -37.41 22.34 -64.50
N LEU A 773 -36.20 22.19 -63.92
CA LEU A 773 -35.89 21.40 -62.71
C LEU A 773 -35.94 19.85 -62.67
N GLN A 774 -34.86 19.36 -62.07
CA GLN A 774 -34.70 18.22 -61.14
C GLN A 774 -34.54 16.76 -61.62
N ASP A 775 -33.57 16.16 -60.91
CA ASP A 775 -33.37 14.77 -60.51
C ASP A 775 -33.31 13.67 -61.58
N ARG A 776 -32.06 13.36 -61.96
CA ARG A 776 -31.66 11.99 -62.30
C ARG A 776 -30.72 11.47 -61.21
N ASN A 777 -31.08 10.36 -60.58
CA ASN A 777 -30.05 9.38 -60.25
C ASN A 777 -30.57 7.96 -60.49
N ARG A 778 -29.71 7.07 -60.98
CA ARG A 778 -30.09 5.75 -61.51
C ARG A 778 -29.69 4.61 -60.59
N SER A 779 -30.63 3.73 -60.31
CA SER A 779 -30.39 2.30 -59.99
C SER A 779 -30.17 1.51 -61.30
N PRO A 780 -30.01 0.16 -61.33
CA PRO A 780 -29.76 -0.82 -60.26
C PRO A 780 -28.68 -1.89 -60.62
N THR A 781 -28.43 -2.85 -59.72
CA THR A 781 -28.23 -4.32 -59.95
C THR A 781 -28.02 -4.99 -58.56
N SER A 782 -28.36 -6.24 -58.22
CA SER A 782 -29.28 -7.29 -58.72
C SER A 782 -29.45 -8.33 -57.56
N GLY A 783 -30.37 -9.30 -57.48
CA GLY A 783 -31.49 -9.71 -58.34
C GLY A 783 -31.39 -11.20 -58.77
N ARG A 784 -32.28 -12.14 -58.42
CA ARG A 784 -33.52 -12.14 -57.59
C ARG A 784 -33.95 -13.60 -57.28
N TRP A 785 -34.91 -13.81 -56.35
CA TRP A 785 -35.66 -15.06 -56.04
C TRP A 785 -34.96 -16.05 -55.08
N ARG A 786 -35.67 -16.93 -54.32
CA ARG A 786 -37.11 -17.33 -54.30
C ARG A 786 -37.56 -17.70 -52.86
N ALA A 787 -38.87 -17.67 -52.57
CA ALA A 787 -39.42 -17.95 -51.23
C ALA A 787 -39.76 -19.44 -51.01
N GLY A 788 -39.72 -19.92 -49.75
CA GLY A 788 -40.06 -21.29 -49.35
C GLY A 788 -40.41 -21.48 -47.87
N LEU A 789 -41.70 -21.66 -47.59
CA LEU A 789 -42.34 -22.41 -46.48
C LEU A 789 -41.74 -22.42 -45.04
N VAL A 790 -42.45 -21.71 -44.14
CA VAL A 790 -42.83 -22.11 -42.76
C VAL A 790 -41.80 -22.80 -41.86
N THR A 791 -41.34 -22.07 -40.84
CA THR A 791 -41.58 -22.43 -39.42
C THR A 791 -41.83 -21.18 -38.57
N ASN A 792 -42.71 -21.28 -37.58
CA ASN A 792 -42.74 -20.32 -36.47
C ASN A 792 -41.64 -20.74 -35.48
N SER A 793 -40.50 -20.07 -35.50
CA SER A 793 -39.40 -20.31 -34.56
C SER A 793 -38.88 -18.99 -34.02
N VAL A 794 -38.88 -18.87 -32.70
CA VAL A 794 -38.40 -17.76 -31.86
C VAL A 794 -37.25 -16.98 -32.54
N ALA A 795 -37.46 -15.70 -32.81
CA ALA A 795 -36.35 -14.80 -33.14
C ALA A 795 -35.44 -14.74 -31.90
N GLY A 796 -34.23 -15.31 -32.02
CA GLY A 796 -33.33 -15.48 -30.88
C GLY A 796 -33.01 -14.15 -30.20
N THR A 797 -32.92 -14.17 -28.87
CA THR A 797 -32.74 -13.00 -27.99
C THR A 797 -31.69 -12.01 -28.49
N HIS A 798 -30.51 -12.53 -28.89
CA HIS A 798 -29.40 -11.78 -29.48
C HIS A 798 -29.76 -11.01 -30.77
N ALA A 799 -30.65 -11.53 -31.62
CA ALA A 799 -31.12 -10.84 -32.82
C ALA A 799 -32.12 -9.71 -32.51
N GLN A 800 -32.72 -9.69 -31.30
CA GLN A 800 -33.49 -8.55 -30.80
C GLN A 800 -32.56 -7.52 -30.12
N VAL A 801 -31.56 -7.97 -29.35
CA VAL A 801 -30.51 -7.09 -28.79
C VAL A 801 -29.80 -6.30 -29.88
N ASN A 802 -29.30 -6.96 -30.93
CA ASN A 802 -28.60 -6.28 -32.03
C ASN A 802 -29.47 -5.24 -32.75
N ARG A 803 -30.81 -5.40 -32.76
CA ARG A 803 -31.71 -4.38 -33.28
C ARG A 803 -31.80 -3.17 -32.35
N LEU A 804 -31.98 -3.40 -31.04
CA LEU A 804 -32.01 -2.32 -30.03
C LEU A 804 -30.69 -1.54 -30.01
N LEU A 805 -29.55 -2.20 -30.23
CA LEU A 805 -28.24 -1.55 -30.35
C LEU A 805 -28.12 -0.71 -31.63
N GLN A 806 -28.65 -1.18 -32.77
CA GLN A 806 -28.70 -0.39 -34.01
C GLN A 806 -29.64 0.81 -33.90
N GLU A 807 -30.80 0.66 -33.24
CA GLU A 807 -31.72 1.75 -32.94
C GLU A 807 -31.07 2.77 -31.97
N ALA A 808 -30.38 2.31 -30.93
CA ALA A 808 -29.65 3.16 -29.99
C ALA A 808 -28.50 3.92 -30.67
N ALA A 809 -27.73 3.25 -31.53
CA ALA A 809 -26.69 3.89 -32.34
C ALA A 809 -27.29 4.95 -33.30
N GLY A 810 -28.42 4.65 -33.94
CA GLY A 810 -29.13 5.62 -34.80
C GLY A 810 -29.53 6.90 -34.06
N HIS A 811 -30.09 6.77 -32.84
CA HIS A 811 -30.37 7.91 -31.97
C HIS A 811 -29.08 8.62 -31.52
N PHE A 812 -28.05 7.87 -31.11
CA PHE A 812 -26.75 8.44 -30.77
C PHE A 812 -26.08 9.15 -31.96
N SER A 813 -26.39 8.81 -33.21
CA SER A 813 -25.88 9.48 -34.41
C SER A 813 -26.73 10.66 -34.92
N SER A 814 -27.88 10.98 -34.33
CA SER A 814 -28.74 12.07 -34.83
C SER A 814 -28.07 13.46 -34.78
N GLN A 815 -28.51 14.38 -35.64
CA GLN A 815 -27.95 15.73 -35.73
C GLN A 815 -28.50 16.71 -34.67
N ASP A 816 -29.42 16.28 -33.81
CA ASP A 816 -30.09 17.13 -32.81
C ASP A 816 -29.11 17.58 -31.71
N ARG A 817 -28.54 18.77 -31.89
CA ARG A 817 -27.62 19.42 -30.96
C ARG A 817 -28.18 20.76 -30.46
N VAL A 818 -27.83 21.10 -29.23
CA VAL A 818 -27.98 22.44 -28.65
C VAL A 818 -26.58 23.05 -28.55
N SER A 819 -26.46 24.30 -29.00
CA SER A 819 -25.22 25.06 -28.94
C SER A 819 -25.41 26.29 -28.05
N GLU A 820 -24.76 26.29 -26.89
CA GLU A 820 -24.63 27.46 -26.01
C GLU A 820 -23.15 27.89 -25.95
N PRO A 821 -22.84 29.14 -25.56
CA PRO A 821 -21.45 29.61 -25.48
C PRO A 821 -20.61 28.71 -24.55
N GLY A 822 -19.66 27.97 -25.13
CA GLY A 822 -18.80 27.02 -24.42
C GLY A 822 -19.26 25.55 -24.44
N PHE A 823 -20.45 25.21 -24.97
CA PHE A 823 -20.89 23.82 -25.07
C PHE A 823 -21.75 23.53 -26.31
N THR A 824 -21.32 22.56 -27.12
CA THR A 824 -22.09 22.04 -28.26
C THR A 824 -22.44 20.57 -28.01
N GLY A 825 -23.62 20.32 -27.46
CA GLY A 825 -24.03 19.00 -26.97
C GLY A 825 -25.27 18.43 -27.65
N LYS A 826 -25.53 17.14 -27.46
CA LYS A 826 -26.77 16.48 -27.91
C LYS A 826 -27.95 16.85 -27.02
N THR A 827 -29.16 16.88 -27.58
CA THR A 827 -30.38 17.10 -26.79
C THR A 827 -30.54 16.01 -25.72
N PRO A 828 -30.84 16.35 -24.44
CA PRO A 828 -31.05 15.34 -23.39
C PRO A 828 -32.14 14.32 -23.73
N GLN A 829 -33.18 14.76 -24.46
CA GLN A 829 -34.29 13.93 -24.93
C GLN A 829 -33.84 12.76 -25.83
N THR A 830 -32.82 12.97 -26.68
CA THR A 830 -32.27 11.90 -27.53
C THR A 830 -31.45 10.90 -26.71
N MET A 831 -30.70 11.38 -25.71
CA MET A 831 -29.91 10.51 -24.83
C MET A 831 -30.79 9.69 -23.88
N ASP A 832 -31.95 10.21 -23.43
CA ASP A 832 -32.96 9.44 -22.69
C ASP A 832 -33.48 8.23 -23.50
N ILE A 833 -33.62 8.37 -24.82
CA ILE A 833 -34.02 7.26 -25.71
C ILE A 833 -32.89 6.21 -25.80
N VAL A 834 -31.62 6.65 -25.91
CA VAL A 834 -30.45 5.75 -25.91
C VAL A 834 -30.38 4.95 -24.60
N VAL A 835 -30.54 5.61 -23.44
CA VAL A 835 -30.60 4.94 -22.13
C VAL A 835 -31.71 3.89 -22.09
N LYS A 836 -32.92 4.22 -22.58
CA LYS A 836 -34.04 3.28 -22.61
C LYS A 836 -33.71 2.03 -23.45
N LEU A 837 -33.18 2.21 -24.66
CA LEU A 837 -32.87 1.10 -25.57
C LEU A 837 -31.75 0.19 -25.03
N LEU A 838 -30.72 0.77 -24.40
CA LEU A 838 -29.66 0.00 -23.71
C LEU A 838 -30.20 -0.82 -22.53
N LEU A 839 -31.09 -0.24 -21.71
CA LEU A 839 -31.73 -0.95 -20.61
C LEU A 839 -32.77 -2.00 -21.07
N GLU A 840 -33.36 -1.84 -22.25
CA GLU A 840 -34.19 -2.88 -22.87
C GLU A 840 -33.35 -4.00 -23.50
N ALA A 841 -32.16 -3.69 -24.03
CA ALA A 841 -31.19 -4.69 -24.49
C ALA A 841 -30.60 -5.50 -23.32
N HIS A 842 -30.23 -4.86 -22.21
CA HIS A 842 -29.72 -5.55 -21.02
C HIS A 842 -30.77 -6.49 -20.36
N LYS A 843 -32.07 -6.18 -20.44
CA LYS A 843 -33.13 -7.12 -20.00
C LYS A 843 -33.20 -8.41 -20.83
N LEU A 844 -32.63 -8.40 -22.03
CA LEU A 844 -32.56 -9.56 -22.93
C LEU A 844 -31.22 -10.30 -22.78
N GLU A 845 -30.12 -9.59 -22.50
CA GLU A 845 -28.81 -10.17 -22.17
C GLU A 845 -28.26 -9.64 -20.82
N PRO A 846 -28.74 -10.16 -19.67
CA PRO A 846 -28.38 -9.61 -18.35
C PRO A 846 -26.91 -9.75 -17.93
N PHE A 847 -26.11 -10.52 -18.66
CA PHE A 847 -24.67 -10.65 -18.45
C PHE A 847 -23.86 -9.50 -19.11
N ARG A 848 -24.52 -8.64 -19.91
CA ARG A 848 -23.90 -7.54 -20.63
C ARG A 848 -23.80 -6.29 -19.76
N VAL A 849 -22.73 -6.23 -18.96
CA VAL A 849 -22.42 -5.11 -18.06
C VAL A 849 -22.02 -3.84 -18.82
N ASP A 850 -21.43 -3.99 -20.00
CA ASP A 850 -21.11 -2.93 -20.95
C ASP A 850 -22.34 -2.05 -21.31
N LEU A 851 -23.53 -2.65 -21.37
CA LEU A 851 -24.78 -1.94 -21.62
C LEU A 851 -25.23 -1.08 -20.42
N LEU A 852 -24.93 -1.51 -19.19
CA LEU A 852 -25.19 -0.72 -17.99
C LEU A 852 -24.22 0.45 -17.88
N ILE A 853 -22.92 0.21 -18.09
CA ILE A 853 -21.88 1.26 -18.11
C ILE A 853 -22.22 2.31 -19.17
N SER A 854 -22.60 1.88 -20.38
CA SER A 854 -23.05 2.77 -21.45
C SER A 854 -24.30 3.58 -21.09
N ALA A 855 -25.29 2.95 -20.43
CA ALA A 855 -26.50 3.63 -19.98
C ALA A 855 -26.25 4.61 -18.81
N ALA A 856 -25.29 4.32 -17.94
CA ALA A 856 -24.89 5.20 -16.85
C ALA A 856 -24.13 6.44 -17.36
N ASN A 857 -23.19 6.26 -18.30
CA ASN A 857 -22.50 7.36 -18.97
C ASN A 857 -23.48 8.25 -19.78
N ALA A 858 -24.49 7.66 -20.43
CA ALA A 858 -25.57 8.42 -21.06
C ALA A 858 -26.46 9.17 -20.04
N ARG A 859 -26.65 8.65 -18.81
CA ARG A 859 -27.33 9.38 -17.72
C ARG A 859 -26.52 10.56 -17.19
N ILE A 860 -25.20 10.41 -17.04
CA ILE A 860 -24.28 11.51 -16.69
C ILE A 860 -24.37 12.63 -17.72
N TYR A 861 -24.38 12.30 -19.01
CA TYR A 861 -24.52 13.30 -20.08
C TYR A 861 -25.81 14.13 -19.98
N CYS A 862 -26.90 13.54 -19.47
CA CYS A 862 -28.16 14.24 -19.18
C CYS A 862 -28.18 14.98 -17.82
N GLY A 863 -27.07 15.03 -17.06
CA GLY A 863 -27.01 15.59 -15.71
C GLY A 863 -27.68 14.72 -14.61
N HIS A 864 -28.15 13.52 -14.95
CA HIS A 864 -28.89 12.64 -14.03
C HIS A 864 -27.93 11.78 -13.17
N LEU A 865 -27.10 12.44 -12.36
CA LEU A 865 -25.99 11.83 -11.60
C LEU A 865 -26.44 10.66 -10.68
N GLU A 866 -27.48 10.87 -9.87
CA GLU A 866 -28.00 9.84 -8.94
C GLU A 866 -28.46 8.57 -9.69
N ALA A 867 -29.10 8.74 -10.85
CA ALA A 867 -29.56 7.64 -11.68
C ALA A 867 -28.40 6.89 -12.35
N ALA A 868 -27.30 7.59 -12.70
CA ALA A 868 -26.09 6.95 -13.20
C ALA A 868 -25.39 6.12 -12.10
N VAL A 869 -25.23 6.69 -10.90
CA VAL A 869 -24.67 5.99 -9.72
C VAL A 869 -25.48 4.73 -9.41
N ALA A 870 -26.82 4.78 -9.48
CA ALA A 870 -27.68 3.61 -9.29
C ALA A 870 -27.42 2.50 -10.34
N ILE A 871 -27.18 2.86 -11.61
CA ILE A 871 -26.89 1.91 -12.69
C ILE A 871 -25.48 1.30 -12.52
N PHE A 872 -24.47 2.08 -12.13
CA PHE A 872 -23.15 1.52 -11.83
C PHE A 872 -23.18 0.59 -10.60
N LYS A 873 -23.97 0.91 -9.56
CA LYS A 873 -24.16 -0.01 -8.43
C LYS A 873 -24.86 -1.30 -8.87
N SER A 874 -25.75 -1.27 -9.89
CA SER A 874 -26.30 -2.52 -10.47
C SER A 874 -25.31 -3.26 -11.37
N ALA A 875 -24.35 -2.58 -12.00
CA ALA A 875 -23.24 -3.23 -12.71
C ALA A 875 -22.35 -4.04 -11.75
N LEU A 876 -21.96 -3.48 -10.59
CA LEU A 876 -21.18 -4.19 -9.58
C LEU A 876 -21.91 -5.36 -8.89
N LEU A 877 -23.25 -5.39 -8.93
CA LEU A 877 -24.02 -6.57 -8.48
C LEU A 877 -23.94 -7.76 -9.46
N ILE A 878 -23.49 -7.52 -10.70
CA ILE A 878 -23.35 -8.54 -11.76
C ILE A 878 -21.87 -8.89 -11.97
N SER A 879 -20.98 -7.88 -11.90
CA SER A 879 -19.52 -8.04 -11.98
C SER A 879 -18.84 -7.26 -10.85
N PRO A 880 -18.61 -7.88 -9.66
CA PRO A 880 -18.02 -7.18 -8.51
C PRO A 880 -16.54 -6.79 -8.67
N GLU A 881 -15.84 -7.38 -9.63
CA GLU A 881 -14.42 -7.10 -9.96
C GLU A 881 -14.29 -6.10 -11.14
N ASP A 882 -15.39 -5.44 -11.57
CA ASP A 882 -15.41 -4.53 -12.72
C ASP A 882 -14.69 -3.20 -12.44
N LEU A 883 -13.59 -2.97 -13.18
CA LEU A 883 -12.71 -1.82 -13.01
C LEU A 883 -13.36 -0.49 -13.44
N ASP A 884 -14.13 -0.51 -14.52
CA ASP A 884 -14.76 0.69 -15.10
C ASP A 884 -15.92 1.14 -14.20
N ALA A 885 -16.82 0.23 -13.83
CA ALA A 885 -17.90 0.55 -12.90
C ALA A 885 -17.37 1.02 -11.52
N SER A 886 -16.28 0.43 -11.04
CA SER A 886 -15.65 0.83 -9.77
C SER A 886 -14.97 2.21 -9.83
N SER A 887 -14.29 2.52 -10.94
CA SER A 887 -13.61 3.83 -11.13
C SER A 887 -14.62 4.95 -11.38
N TYR A 888 -15.66 4.71 -12.18
CA TYR A 888 -16.77 5.65 -12.32
C TYR A 888 -17.50 5.87 -10.99
N LEU A 889 -17.74 4.83 -10.18
CA LEU A 889 -18.35 5.02 -8.85
C LEU A 889 -17.48 5.84 -7.91
N ALA A 890 -16.16 5.61 -7.86
CA ALA A 890 -15.24 6.41 -7.06
C ALA A 890 -15.29 7.90 -7.42
N ILE A 891 -15.34 8.23 -8.72
CA ILE A 891 -15.43 9.62 -9.20
C ILE A 891 -16.82 10.21 -8.93
N TRP A 892 -17.89 9.54 -9.35
CA TRP A 892 -19.23 10.12 -9.34
C TRP A 892 -19.89 10.17 -7.95
N THR A 893 -19.51 9.29 -7.02
CA THR A 893 -19.92 9.42 -5.61
C THR A 893 -19.18 10.55 -4.88
N LEU A 894 -17.91 10.82 -5.23
CA LEU A 894 -17.19 11.99 -4.74
C LEU A 894 -17.82 13.30 -5.26
N VAL A 895 -18.20 13.34 -6.55
CA VAL A 895 -18.91 14.47 -7.15
C VAL A 895 -20.31 14.68 -6.53
N SER A 896 -21.00 13.61 -6.11
CA SER A 896 -22.26 13.73 -5.33
C SER A 896 -22.05 14.02 -3.84
N GLY A 897 -20.82 14.27 -3.39
CA GLY A 897 -20.49 14.64 -2.02
C GLY A 897 -20.30 13.50 -1.02
N ASP A 898 -20.42 12.23 -1.43
CA ASP A 898 -20.19 11.07 -0.57
C ASP A 898 -18.71 10.65 -0.61
N ALA A 899 -17.90 11.42 0.11
CA ALA A 899 -16.47 11.18 0.25
C ALA A 899 -16.13 9.95 1.11
N GLU A 900 -17.09 9.26 1.75
CA GLU A 900 -16.82 8.00 2.44
C GLU A 900 -16.97 6.82 1.47
N GLU A 901 -18.12 6.73 0.79
CA GLU A 901 -18.38 5.68 -0.20
C GLU A 901 -17.37 5.76 -1.37
N ALA A 902 -17.00 6.96 -1.82
CA ALA A 902 -15.94 7.14 -2.81
C ALA A 902 -14.61 6.50 -2.39
N ARG A 903 -14.22 6.62 -1.11
CA ARG A 903 -13.00 5.98 -0.57
C ARG A 903 -13.12 4.47 -0.48
N ARG A 904 -14.33 3.92 -0.30
CA ARG A 904 -14.56 2.46 -0.36
C ARG A 904 -14.36 1.93 -1.78
N TYR A 905 -14.82 2.65 -2.81
CA TYR A 905 -14.56 2.27 -4.21
C TYR A 905 -13.08 2.43 -4.60
N LEU A 906 -12.39 3.48 -4.13
CA LEU A 906 -10.93 3.61 -4.30
C LEU A 906 -10.15 2.46 -3.61
N TYR A 907 -10.61 1.99 -2.44
CA TYR A 907 -10.03 0.82 -1.78
C TYR A 907 -10.30 -0.47 -2.58
N LEU A 908 -11.53 -0.67 -3.07
CA LEU A 908 -11.89 -1.81 -3.92
C LEU A 908 -11.03 -1.88 -5.19
N LEU A 909 -10.78 -0.74 -5.86
CA LEU A 909 -9.88 -0.65 -7.02
C LEU A 909 -8.46 -1.09 -6.68
N ARG A 910 -7.90 -0.67 -5.54
CA ARG A 910 -6.57 -1.11 -5.08
C ARG A 910 -6.53 -2.63 -4.86
N VAL A 911 -7.59 -3.22 -4.32
CA VAL A 911 -7.69 -4.67 -4.13
C VAL A 911 -7.80 -5.40 -5.48
N ILE A 912 -8.66 -4.95 -6.39
CA ILE A 912 -8.82 -5.55 -7.74
C ILE A 912 -7.49 -5.51 -8.51
N ILE A 913 -6.80 -4.36 -8.54
CA ILE A 913 -5.51 -4.20 -9.23
C ILE A 913 -4.46 -5.13 -8.63
N CYS A 914 -4.38 -5.24 -7.29
CA CYS A 914 -3.45 -6.15 -6.61
C CYS A 914 -3.74 -7.63 -6.93
N VAL A 915 -5.02 -8.03 -6.93
CA VAL A 915 -5.43 -9.41 -7.28
C VAL A 915 -5.16 -9.72 -8.75
N CYS A 916 -5.36 -8.78 -9.67
CA CYS A 916 -5.02 -8.94 -11.09
C CYS A 916 -3.50 -9.10 -11.29
N SER A 917 -2.66 -8.30 -10.63
CA SER A 917 -1.21 -8.46 -10.67
C SER A 917 -0.77 -9.86 -10.21
N CYS A 918 -1.35 -10.38 -9.11
CA CYS A 918 -1.09 -11.74 -8.64
C CYS A 918 -1.64 -12.83 -9.59
N ARG A 919 -2.80 -12.62 -10.24
CA ARG A 919 -3.36 -13.57 -11.22
C ARG A 919 -2.54 -13.63 -12.51
N CYS A 920 -2.04 -12.50 -13.03
CA CYS A 920 -1.21 -12.48 -14.24
C CYS A 920 0.04 -13.36 -14.10
N ILE A 921 0.72 -13.28 -12.95
CA ILE A 921 1.91 -14.10 -12.63
C ILE A 921 1.61 -15.61 -12.72
N CYS A 922 0.38 -16.04 -12.39
CA CYS A 922 -0.04 -17.44 -12.47
C CYS A 922 -0.63 -17.86 -13.83
N VAL A 923 -1.10 -16.93 -14.67
CA VAL A 923 -1.78 -17.26 -15.94
C VAL A 923 -0.87 -17.15 -17.17
N CYS A 924 0.21 -16.36 -17.13
CA CYS A 924 1.15 -16.18 -18.25
C CYS A 924 1.89 -17.45 -18.73
N TYR A 925 1.63 -18.63 -18.16
CA TYR A 925 2.17 -19.91 -18.62
C TYR A 925 1.24 -20.71 -19.57
N VAL A 926 0.01 -20.25 -19.85
CA VAL A 926 -0.94 -20.98 -20.72
C VAL A 926 -1.67 -20.05 -21.71
N HIS A 927 -1.41 -20.29 -22.99
CA HIS A 927 -2.11 -19.77 -24.20
C HIS A 927 -1.90 -18.30 -24.59
N VAL A 928 -1.00 -18.14 -25.56
CA VAL A 928 -0.99 -17.05 -26.56
C VAL A 928 -1.99 -17.41 -27.68
N CYS A 929 -2.40 -16.42 -28.47
CA CYS A 929 -3.30 -16.49 -29.65
C CYS A 929 -4.80 -16.67 -29.35
N CYS A 930 -5.55 -15.56 -29.39
CA CYS A 930 -6.29 -15.23 -30.61
C CYS A 930 -6.61 -13.73 -30.70
#